data_AF-A0A6L9SVE0-F1
#
_entry.id   AF-A0A6L9SVE0-F1
#
_cell.length_a   1.000
_cell.length_b   1.000
_cell.length_c   1.000
_cell.angle_alpha   90.00
_cell.angle_beta   90.00
_cell.angle_gamma   90.00
#
_symmetry.space_group_name_H-M   'P 1'
#
loop_
_entity.id
_entity.type
_entity.pdbx_description
1 polymer ?
#
loop_
_entity_poly.entity_id
_entity_poly.type
_entity_poly.pdbx_seq_one_letter_code
_entity_poly.pdbx_strand_id
1 'polypeptide(L)'
;MLVAVLAVIAIAVGGLVVAYRSSPHTNSDGTVSGTALPAADQVYAGFDKSKYDLREPIAVDNYYEFSIRLEKPASVKSDPYEGFALKGAEMSVDDSAKVYQDAALTIPVPSMSSANPSVTGSGNGTVDLGGSQDIPKYMRHGDSIGAEHGFLPSDGYYYVQYMGGNGKRLAKPAVRFFTVVDAESGTGDSQLAAVGNVSATVNGQGGVDISWDKVEGAKSYDVYTYIVRPQVGEPGDDRYSREQGLVKRIGSSTKTELLSKDYDKVRKYRVSDTAGASTWSQNEAYRSLMVENQDSIDGCLNSTSESCADIMQAAGGSWDPDSAGRLYFVVTAVDADGHEGRWHATDATGIVPSIPLKVADIAQFNQRYYNLKGVFGEDNTAEEDMQAYVYTFVTMANGATVPIPSKFGEPRRTGGNGGDSWTFTYSAPGTKIENTGRLYYEGDLNAALPTITKAAIEALPKAGGLLDRMNAVHGDVDWTGYDKKKIDSDNAKSQYFTYASNDYGTYLANNILNGHEVIDITKYASDDYQTGTSDVLDEVIYQNPYIKTDSKGVAYTVRKSGDRTVLWVRYPDDYRDRQKQLADFVSQASGSFQGSDRDKAVAIDRFLSSRMTYDYDAFAAVDYGSANAFGSTKAVASYPDAWSALGAVNGKGVCMSYAYAYQALAKAAGLDTRVVTGSVSGTKAGHAWNYVKIDGAWLLIDPTWDDAGDTADDRYQLKDKSQVTDHFADKDGWTLASQVGQY
;
A
#
# COMPACT_ATOMS: atom_id res chain seq x y z
N MET A 1 9.66 -7.91 -24.67
CA MET A 1 10.94 -8.36 -24.11
C MET A 1 11.09 -7.74 -22.72
N LEU A 2 10.56 -8.40 -21.69
CA LEU A 2 10.89 -8.10 -20.31
C LEU A 2 11.22 -9.45 -19.66
N VAL A 3 12.47 -9.60 -19.29
CA VAL A 3 13.03 -10.78 -18.64
C VAL A 3 12.48 -10.80 -17.22
N ALA A 4 11.40 -11.55 -17.02
CA ALA A 4 10.98 -11.96 -15.69
C ALA A 4 12.06 -12.91 -15.16
N VAL A 5 12.81 -12.45 -14.16
CA VAL A 5 13.62 -13.31 -13.31
C VAL A 5 12.63 -14.19 -12.54
N LEU A 6 12.24 -15.30 -13.18
CA LEU A 6 11.75 -16.50 -12.52
C LEU A 6 12.89 -16.97 -11.61
N ALA A 7 12.91 -16.44 -10.38
CA ALA A 7 13.55 -17.13 -9.29
C ALA A 7 12.74 -18.42 -9.09
N VAL A 8 13.12 -19.42 -9.88
CA VAL A 8 12.81 -20.82 -9.67
C VAL A 8 13.29 -21.14 -8.27
N ILE A 9 12.42 -20.96 -7.27
CA ILE A 9 12.43 -21.80 -6.08
C ILE A 9 11.91 -23.16 -6.58
N ALA A 10 12.75 -23.83 -7.37
CA ALA A 10 12.81 -25.28 -7.30
C ALA A 10 13.40 -25.55 -5.92
N ILE A 11 12.54 -25.55 -4.89
CA ILE A 11 12.72 -26.54 -3.84
C ILE A 11 12.88 -27.85 -4.62
N ALA A 12 13.95 -28.58 -4.31
CA ALA A 12 14.25 -29.84 -4.95
C ALA A 12 13.14 -30.86 -4.66
N VAL A 13 11.99 -30.75 -5.34
CA VAL A 13 10.84 -31.67 -5.28
C VAL A 13 11.09 -32.83 -6.26
N GLY A 14 12.32 -33.33 -6.28
CA GLY A 14 12.67 -34.59 -6.90
C GLY A 14 12.86 -35.58 -5.77
N GLY A 15 11.85 -36.45 -5.57
CA GLY A 15 11.79 -37.51 -4.56
C GLY A 15 13.00 -37.61 -3.64
N LEU A 16 12.83 -37.15 -2.40
CA LEU A 16 13.79 -37.31 -1.32
C LEU A 16 13.99 -38.80 -1.04
N VAL A 17 14.85 -39.45 -1.83
CA VAL A 17 15.59 -40.61 -1.32
C VAL A 17 16.62 -40.01 -0.36
N VAL A 18 16.17 -39.67 0.86
CA VAL A 18 17.08 -39.42 1.97
C VAL A 18 17.82 -40.73 2.19
N ALA A 19 19.12 -40.73 1.89
CA ALA A 19 20.01 -41.78 2.35
C ALA A 19 20.15 -41.60 3.87
N TYR A 20 19.18 -42.10 4.64
CA TYR A 20 19.25 -42.10 6.10
C TYR A 20 20.48 -42.91 6.50
N ARG A 21 21.42 -42.27 7.22
CA ARG A 21 22.30 -43.06 8.10
C ARG A 21 21.39 -43.77 9.08
N SER A 22 21.41 -45.10 9.06
CA SER A 22 20.68 -45.92 10.02
C SER A 22 21.05 -45.47 11.44
N SER A 23 20.11 -44.87 12.16
CA SER A 23 20.22 -44.82 13.61
C SER A 23 20.09 -46.26 14.13
N PRO A 24 20.78 -46.65 15.22
CA PRO A 24 20.63 -47.97 15.82
C PRO A 24 19.19 -48.32 16.25
N HIS A 25 18.29 -47.34 16.32
CA HIS A 25 16.93 -47.50 16.84
C HIS A 25 15.81 -47.39 15.78
N THR A 26 16.12 -47.02 14.53
CA THR A 26 15.13 -46.93 13.44
C THR A 26 15.06 -48.22 12.61
N ASN A 27 13.84 -48.73 12.43
CA ASN A 27 13.52 -49.85 11.57
C ASN A 27 13.61 -49.45 10.08
N SER A 28 13.62 -50.45 9.20
CA SER A 28 13.66 -50.23 7.74
C SER A 28 12.44 -49.50 7.17
N ASP A 29 11.36 -49.41 7.93
CA ASP A 29 10.14 -48.69 7.58
C ASP A 29 10.05 -47.29 8.24
N GLY A 30 11.12 -46.85 8.91
CA GLY A 30 11.20 -45.54 9.58
C GLY A 30 10.61 -45.51 10.99
N THR A 31 10.02 -46.60 11.48
CA THR A 31 9.49 -46.68 12.85
C THR A 31 10.61 -46.87 13.88
N VAL A 32 10.42 -46.37 15.10
CA VAL A 32 11.39 -46.51 16.21
C VAL A 32 10.95 -47.63 17.15
N SER A 33 11.82 -48.61 17.38
CA SER A 33 11.54 -49.77 18.24
C SER A 33 11.93 -49.50 19.70
N GLY A 34 11.19 -50.10 20.65
CA GLY A 34 11.53 -50.07 22.07
C GLY A 34 11.01 -48.86 22.85
N THR A 35 10.31 -47.95 22.19
CA THR A 35 9.61 -46.82 22.82
C THR A 35 8.28 -47.27 23.43
N ALA A 36 8.03 -46.90 24.69
CA ALA A 36 6.74 -47.13 25.32
C ALA A 36 5.68 -46.19 24.73
N LEU A 37 4.64 -46.75 24.12
CA LEU A 37 3.53 -46.00 23.55
C LEU A 37 2.30 -46.06 24.46
N PRO A 38 1.45 -45.01 24.48
CA PRO A 38 0.14 -45.07 25.12
C PRO A 38 -0.72 -46.20 24.55
N ALA A 39 -1.63 -46.73 25.38
CA ALA A 39 -2.55 -47.77 24.93
C ALA A 39 -3.55 -47.23 23.89
N ALA A 40 -3.89 -48.04 22.88
CA ALA A 40 -4.76 -47.64 21.78
C ALA A 40 -6.16 -47.18 22.25
N ASP A 41 -6.71 -47.80 23.29
CA ASP A 41 -7.99 -47.40 23.88
C ASP A 41 -7.95 -46.02 24.54
N GLN A 42 -6.79 -45.61 25.07
CA GLN A 42 -6.57 -44.29 25.65
C GLN A 42 -6.52 -43.21 24.57
N VAL A 43 -5.67 -43.36 23.55
CA VAL A 43 -5.48 -42.32 22.51
C VAL A 43 -6.68 -42.22 21.57
N TYR A 44 -7.45 -43.29 21.41
CA TYR A 44 -8.64 -43.28 20.56
C TYR A 44 -9.96 -43.11 21.31
N ALA A 45 -9.95 -42.78 22.61
CA ALA A 45 -11.16 -42.62 23.41
C ALA A 45 -12.15 -41.60 22.82
N GLY A 46 -11.65 -40.55 22.15
CA GLY A 46 -12.46 -39.51 21.52
C GLY A 46 -13.02 -39.85 20.13
N PHE A 47 -12.63 -40.98 19.53
CA PHE A 47 -13.02 -41.33 18.15
C PHE A 47 -14.25 -42.24 18.09
N ASP A 48 -15.14 -41.92 17.17
CA ASP A 48 -16.23 -42.81 16.78
C ASP A 48 -15.71 -43.93 15.86
N LYS A 49 -15.54 -45.13 16.41
CA LYS A 49 -15.07 -46.33 15.68
C LYS A 49 -15.99 -46.72 14.50
N SER A 50 -17.22 -46.24 14.47
CA SER A 50 -18.11 -46.45 13.33
C SER A 50 -17.73 -45.57 12.13
N LYS A 51 -17.08 -44.42 12.36
CA LYS A 51 -16.69 -43.43 11.35
C LYS A 51 -15.25 -43.54 10.89
N TYR A 52 -14.36 -44.03 11.75
CA TYR A 52 -12.92 -44.07 11.49
C TYR A 52 -12.36 -45.49 11.50
N ASP A 53 -11.32 -45.71 10.69
CA ASP A 53 -10.49 -46.92 10.71
C ASP A 53 -9.25 -46.66 11.56
N LEU A 54 -9.29 -47.04 12.83
CA LEU A 54 -8.25 -46.76 13.81
C LEU A 54 -7.10 -47.78 13.69
N ARG A 55 -5.88 -47.31 13.49
CA ARG A 55 -4.68 -48.12 13.31
C ARG A 55 -3.88 -48.20 14.61
N GLU A 56 -2.99 -49.18 14.73
CA GLU A 56 -2.11 -49.27 15.90
C GLU A 56 -1.20 -48.03 16.03
N PRO A 57 -1.00 -47.51 17.25
CA PRO A 57 -0.02 -46.47 17.54
C PRO A 57 1.40 -46.81 17.08
N ILE A 58 2.17 -45.80 16.65
CA ILE A 58 3.58 -45.96 16.27
C ILE A 58 4.48 -44.88 16.91
N ALA A 59 5.76 -45.17 17.08
CA ALA A 59 6.80 -44.18 17.37
C ALA A 59 7.62 -43.95 16.11
N VAL A 60 7.97 -42.71 15.82
CA VAL A 60 8.67 -42.31 14.60
C VAL A 60 9.77 -41.31 14.89
N ASP A 61 10.72 -41.17 13.97
CA ASP A 61 11.71 -40.09 14.02
C ASP A 61 11.15 -38.76 13.49
N ASN A 62 11.93 -37.68 13.63
CA ASN A 62 11.55 -36.33 13.21
C ASN A 62 11.29 -36.21 11.70
N TYR A 63 11.80 -37.12 10.88
CA TYR A 63 11.78 -37.05 9.41
C TYR A 63 10.81 -38.06 8.77
N TYR A 64 10.04 -38.78 9.58
CA TYR A 64 9.14 -39.81 9.10
C TYR A 64 8.07 -39.28 8.15
N GLU A 65 7.87 -39.99 7.03
CA GLU A 65 6.86 -39.67 6.03
C GLU A 65 5.79 -40.76 5.97
N PHE A 66 4.53 -40.34 5.90
CA PHE A 66 3.40 -41.21 5.63
C PHE A 66 3.16 -41.31 4.12
N SER A 67 3.21 -42.52 3.56
CA SER A 67 3.04 -42.74 2.13
C SER A 67 1.72 -43.43 1.77
N ILE A 68 0.98 -42.83 0.84
CA ILE A 68 -0.16 -43.44 0.15
C ILE A 68 0.32 -43.95 -1.21
N ARG A 69 0.42 -45.27 -1.36
CA ARG A 69 0.79 -45.89 -2.64
C ARG A 69 -0.38 -45.83 -3.62
N LEU A 70 -0.15 -45.27 -4.81
CA LEU A 70 -1.20 -45.08 -5.80
C LEU A 70 -1.44 -46.33 -6.67
N GLU A 71 -2.71 -46.59 -6.93
CA GLU A 71 -3.26 -47.67 -7.74
C GLU A 71 -4.20 -47.08 -8.80
N LYS A 72 -4.33 -47.76 -9.94
CA LYS A 72 -5.21 -47.26 -11.01
C LYS A 72 -6.66 -47.12 -10.50
N PRO A 73 -7.38 -46.05 -10.88
CA PRO A 73 -7.02 -45.07 -11.91
C PRO A 73 -6.08 -43.94 -11.46
N ALA A 74 -5.78 -43.81 -10.17
CA ALA A 74 -4.94 -42.74 -9.65
C ALA A 74 -3.46 -42.92 -10.03
N SER A 75 -2.82 -41.80 -10.36
CA SER A 75 -1.40 -41.74 -10.72
C SER A 75 -0.84 -40.33 -10.54
N VAL A 76 0.48 -40.23 -10.43
CA VAL A 76 1.20 -38.95 -10.49
C VAL A 76 1.50 -38.59 -11.94
N LYS A 77 1.25 -37.33 -12.31
CA LYS A 77 1.66 -36.73 -13.59
C LYS A 77 2.48 -35.46 -13.33
N SER A 78 3.33 -35.08 -14.29
CA SER A 78 3.97 -33.77 -14.24
C SER A 78 2.93 -32.66 -14.41
N ASP A 79 3.12 -31.58 -13.67
CA ASP A 79 2.30 -30.37 -13.70
C ASP A 79 3.20 -29.13 -13.81
N PRO A 80 2.89 -28.17 -14.71
CA PRO A 80 3.74 -27.00 -14.92
C PRO A 80 3.75 -26.01 -13.76
N TYR A 81 2.74 -26.03 -12.88
CA TYR A 81 2.63 -25.14 -11.72
C TYR A 81 3.10 -25.82 -10.45
N GLU A 82 2.72 -27.09 -10.26
CA GLU A 82 2.92 -27.82 -9.01
C GLU A 82 4.10 -28.81 -9.05
N GLY A 83 4.79 -28.89 -10.19
CA GLY A 83 5.81 -29.89 -10.49
C GLY A 83 5.19 -31.27 -10.76
N PHE A 84 4.43 -31.78 -9.80
CA PHE A 84 3.69 -33.05 -9.86
C PHE A 84 2.29 -32.93 -9.26
N ALA A 85 1.30 -33.47 -9.96
CA ALA A 85 -0.10 -33.47 -9.53
C ALA A 85 -0.73 -34.86 -9.69
N LEU A 86 -1.86 -35.06 -9.00
CA LEU A 86 -2.65 -36.29 -9.14
C LEU A 86 -3.47 -36.28 -10.43
N LYS A 87 -3.57 -37.46 -11.05
CA LYS A 87 -4.45 -37.74 -12.18
C LYS A 87 -5.33 -38.92 -11.84
N GLY A 88 -6.64 -38.78 -12.04
CA GLY A 88 -7.61 -39.84 -11.76
C GLY A 88 -7.97 -40.01 -10.28
N ALA A 89 -7.58 -39.05 -9.44
CA ALA A 89 -8.01 -38.94 -8.03
C ALA A 89 -9.20 -37.96 -7.89
N GLU A 90 -10.01 -38.17 -6.86
CA GLU A 90 -11.18 -37.37 -6.50
C GLU A 90 -10.83 -36.22 -5.53
N MET A 91 -9.56 -36.10 -5.14
CA MET A 91 -9.07 -35.17 -4.12
C MET A 91 -7.68 -34.64 -4.50
N SER A 92 -7.34 -33.47 -3.98
CA SER A 92 -6.02 -32.86 -4.13
C SER A 92 -4.96 -33.62 -3.33
N VAL A 93 -3.68 -33.29 -3.56
CA VAL A 93 -2.57 -33.82 -2.76
C VAL A 93 -2.73 -33.41 -1.29
N ASP A 94 -3.10 -32.15 -1.04
CA ASP A 94 -3.20 -31.57 0.31
C ASP A 94 -4.45 -32.06 1.08
N ASP A 95 -5.51 -32.46 0.37
CA ASP A 95 -6.73 -33.04 0.97
C ASP A 95 -6.64 -34.54 1.19
N SER A 96 -5.58 -35.19 0.70
CA SER A 96 -5.45 -36.64 0.73
C SER A 96 -5.21 -37.18 2.15
N ALA A 97 -4.49 -36.42 2.97
CA ALA A 97 -4.23 -36.70 4.37
C ALA A 97 -3.83 -35.42 5.12
N LYS A 98 -4.07 -35.39 6.44
CA LYS A 98 -3.65 -34.29 7.34
C LYS A 98 -3.16 -34.85 8.68
N VAL A 99 -2.39 -34.05 9.41
CA VAL A 99 -1.96 -34.38 10.78
C VAL A 99 -2.60 -33.39 11.75
N TYR A 100 -3.09 -33.91 12.87
CA TYR A 100 -3.73 -33.13 13.93
C TYR A 100 -3.06 -33.37 15.27
N GLN A 101 -3.08 -32.36 16.13
CA GLN A 101 -2.56 -32.46 17.49
C GLN A 101 -3.54 -33.17 18.43
N ASP A 102 -4.84 -33.06 18.16
CA ASP A 102 -5.91 -33.48 19.06
C ASP A 102 -6.86 -34.50 18.44
N ALA A 103 -7.47 -35.33 19.28
CA ALA A 103 -8.41 -36.37 18.85
C ALA A 103 -9.72 -35.81 18.25
N ALA A 104 -10.05 -34.54 18.50
CA ALA A 104 -11.19 -33.88 17.87
C ALA A 104 -10.86 -33.36 16.45
N LEU A 105 -9.60 -33.51 16.00
CA LEU A 105 -9.12 -33.11 14.68
C LEU A 105 -9.31 -31.61 14.42
N THR A 106 -9.06 -30.77 15.42
CA THR A 106 -9.35 -29.32 15.36
C THR A 106 -8.11 -28.44 15.20
N ILE A 107 -6.95 -28.94 15.63
CA ILE A 107 -5.66 -28.24 15.57
C ILE A 107 -4.76 -28.97 14.55
N PRO A 108 -4.64 -28.45 13.32
CA PRO A 108 -3.76 -29.05 12.31
C PRO A 108 -2.30 -28.84 12.69
N VAL A 109 -1.44 -29.81 12.41
CA VAL A 109 0.01 -29.71 12.61
C VAL A 109 0.67 -29.31 11.28
N PRO A 110 1.67 -28.40 11.29
CA PRO A 110 2.41 -28.05 10.08
C PRO A 110 2.95 -29.30 9.39
N SER A 111 2.41 -29.58 8.21
CA SER A 111 2.74 -30.74 7.39
C SER A 111 2.64 -30.38 5.92
N MET A 112 3.37 -31.12 5.10
CA MET A 112 3.40 -30.92 3.65
C MET A 112 3.15 -32.25 2.96
N SER A 113 2.20 -32.24 2.03
CA SER A 113 1.91 -33.38 1.17
C SER A 113 2.55 -33.16 -0.20
N SER A 114 3.14 -34.20 -0.77
CA SER A 114 3.77 -34.15 -2.09
C SER A 114 3.41 -35.37 -2.94
N ALA A 115 3.22 -35.17 -4.25
CA ALA A 115 3.01 -36.26 -5.19
C ALA A 115 4.35 -36.68 -5.79
N ASN A 116 4.78 -37.92 -5.58
CA ASN A 116 6.07 -38.42 -6.05
C ASN A 116 5.90 -39.50 -7.13
N PRO A 117 6.55 -39.36 -8.30
CA PRO A 117 6.50 -40.39 -9.33
C PRO A 117 7.25 -41.66 -8.89
N SER A 118 6.91 -42.79 -9.51
CA SER A 118 7.58 -44.06 -9.22
C SER A 118 9.06 -44.04 -9.65
N VAL A 119 9.97 -44.21 -8.68
CA VAL A 119 11.43 -44.21 -8.90
C VAL A 119 11.90 -45.37 -9.80
N THR A 120 11.20 -46.51 -9.77
CA THR A 120 11.55 -47.70 -10.58
C THR A 120 10.89 -47.73 -11.95
N GLY A 121 10.04 -46.74 -12.30
CA GLY A 121 9.23 -46.71 -13.52
C GLY A 121 8.09 -47.73 -13.56
N SER A 122 8.02 -48.65 -12.59
CA SER A 122 6.94 -49.63 -12.43
C SER A 122 6.05 -49.26 -11.24
N GLY A 123 5.08 -48.37 -11.45
CA GLY A 123 4.13 -47.95 -10.41
C GLY A 123 3.40 -46.66 -10.80
N ASN A 124 2.32 -46.33 -10.07
CA ASN A 124 1.56 -45.10 -10.33
C ASN A 124 2.04 -43.90 -9.48
N GLY A 125 3.09 -44.06 -8.68
CA GLY A 125 3.62 -43.05 -7.76
C GLY A 125 3.05 -43.17 -6.34
N THR A 126 3.40 -42.19 -5.49
CA THR A 126 2.96 -42.06 -4.09
C THR A 126 2.46 -40.65 -3.82
N VAL A 127 1.65 -40.53 -2.76
CA VAL A 127 1.46 -39.26 -2.05
C VAL A 127 2.11 -39.39 -0.69
N ASP A 128 3.12 -38.55 -0.42
CA ASP A 128 3.91 -38.60 0.79
C ASP A 128 3.63 -37.36 1.64
N LEU A 129 3.38 -37.56 2.93
CA LEU A 129 3.11 -36.51 3.90
C LEU A 129 4.19 -36.53 4.99
N GLY A 130 4.95 -35.44 5.08
CA GLY A 130 5.94 -35.20 6.12
C GLY A 130 5.59 -33.98 6.98
N GLY A 131 6.28 -33.83 8.11
CA GLY A 131 6.18 -32.62 8.93
C GLY A 131 6.90 -31.44 8.28
N SER A 132 6.42 -30.23 8.54
CA SER A 132 7.02 -29.00 7.99
C SER A 132 7.49 -28.02 9.07
N GLN A 133 7.70 -28.52 10.30
CA GLN A 133 8.17 -27.73 11.42
C GLN A 133 9.70 -27.60 11.35
N ASP A 134 10.23 -26.43 11.73
CA ASP A 134 11.68 -26.22 11.78
C ASP A 134 12.31 -27.06 12.91
N ILE A 135 13.15 -28.03 12.54
CA ILE A 135 13.84 -28.88 13.49
C ILE A 135 15.05 -28.12 14.06
N PRO A 136 15.20 -27.96 15.39
CA PRO A 136 16.38 -27.35 15.98
C PRO A 136 17.65 -28.13 15.65
N LYS A 137 18.79 -27.42 15.49
CA LYS A 137 20.06 -28.04 15.06
C LYS A 137 20.50 -29.25 15.90
N TYR A 138 20.23 -29.24 17.20
CA TYR A 138 20.62 -30.33 18.11
C TYR A 138 19.73 -31.58 17.97
N MET A 139 18.57 -31.49 17.30
CA MET A 139 17.70 -32.63 16.99
C MET A 139 17.89 -33.14 15.55
N ARG A 140 18.80 -32.53 14.77
CA ARG A 140 19.03 -32.92 13.37
C ARG A 140 20.08 -34.02 13.30
N HIS A 141 19.84 -35.02 12.46
CA HIS A 141 20.81 -36.07 12.15
C HIS A 141 20.84 -36.38 10.65
N GLY A 142 22.02 -36.73 10.14
CA GLY A 142 22.25 -36.92 8.69
C GLY A 142 22.71 -35.66 7.95
N ASP A 143 23.18 -35.84 6.71
CA ASP A 143 23.83 -34.79 5.89
C ASP A 143 22.95 -34.33 4.69
N SER A 144 21.64 -34.59 4.70
CA SER A 144 20.73 -34.38 3.57
C SER A 144 20.12 -32.97 3.48
N ILE A 145 19.81 -32.55 2.24
CA ILE A 145 18.96 -31.38 1.94
C ILE A 145 17.55 -31.65 2.49
N GLY A 146 16.95 -30.73 3.24
CA GLY A 146 15.63 -30.90 3.85
C GLY A 146 15.65 -31.39 5.31
N ALA A 147 16.82 -31.69 5.88
CA ALA A 147 16.98 -32.09 7.28
C ALA A 147 16.62 -30.98 8.29
N GLU A 148 16.31 -29.78 7.81
CA GLU A 148 15.81 -28.64 8.56
C GLU A 148 14.32 -28.70 8.89
N HIS A 149 13.53 -29.55 8.24
CA HIS A 149 12.08 -29.64 8.43
C HIS A 149 11.62 -31.06 8.76
N GLY A 150 10.57 -31.17 9.58
CA GLY A 150 9.94 -32.43 9.92
C GLY A 150 8.91 -32.28 11.03
N PHE A 151 8.66 -33.34 11.78
CA PHE A 151 7.84 -33.29 12.98
C PHE A 151 8.68 -33.04 14.22
N LEU A 152 8.19 -32.20 15.13
CA LEU A 152 8.78 -32.00 16.44
C LEU A 152 8.17 -32.97 17.46
N PRO A 153 8.92 -33.38 18.48
CA PRO A 153 8.37 -34.12 19.62
C PRO A 153 7.18 -33.41 20.27
N SER A 154 6.15 -34.18 20.59
CA SER A 154 4.90 -33.75 21.22
C SER A 154 4.36 -34.83 22.16
N ASP A 155 3.25 -34.57 22.86
CA ASP A 155 2.53 -35.63 23.60
C ASP A 155 1.81 -36.62 22.66
N GLY A 156 1.86 -36.39 21.35
CA GLY A 156 1.33 -37.25 20.30
C GLY A 156 0.57 -36.48 19.22
N TYR A 157 0.49 -37.09 18.05
CA TYR A 157 -0.20 -36.58 16.87
C TYR A 157 -1.11 -37.63 16.26
N TYR A 158 -2.06 -37.20 15.43
CA TYR A 158 -3.01 -38.04 14.71
C TYR A 158 -2.86 -37.80 13.21
N TYR A 159 -2.25 -38.76 12.52
CA TYR A 159 -2.29 -38.82 11.05
C TYR A 159 -3.66 -39.32 10.61
N VAL A 160 -4.32 -38.59 9.72
CA VAL A 160 -5.63 -38.94 9.17
C VAL A 160 -5.53 -39.00 7.65
N GLN A 161 -5.70 -40.21 7.11
CA GLN A 161 -5.76 -40.46 5.68
C GLN A 161 -7.20 -40.43 5.21
N TYR A 162 -7.51 -39.54 4.26
CA TYR A 162 -8.83 -39.41 3.64
C TYR A 162 -8.92 -40.12 2.29
N MET A 163 -7.79 -40.33 1.61
CA MET A 163 -7.72 -40.90 0.26
C MET A 163 -7.22 -42.35 0.26
N GLY A 164 -7.88 -43.24 -0.47
CA GLY A 164 -7.36 -44.58 -0.77
C GLY A 164 -6.32 -44.57 -1.91
N GLY A 165 -5.55 -45.64 -2.07
CA GLY A 165 -4.56 -45.75 -3.14
C GLY A 165 -5.14 -45.59 -4.55
N ASN A 166 -6.42 -45.93 -4.75
CA ASN A 166 -7.15 -45.73 -6.00
C ASN A 166 -7.53 -44.26 -6.29
N GLY A 167 -7.17 -43.31 -5.42
CA GLY A 167 -7.47 -41.89 -5.51
C GLY A 167 -8.87 -41.48 -5.05
N LYS A 168 -9.67 -42.40 -4.51
CA LYS A 168 -11.03 -42.11 -4.04
C LYS A 168 -11.06 -41.79 -2.56
N ARG A 169 -12.08 -41.03 -2.14
CA ARG A 169 -12.35 -40.78 -0.72
C ARG A 169 -12.65 -42.11 0.00
N LEU A 170 -12.00 -42.33 1.13
CA LEU A 170 -12.25 -43.49 2.00
C LEU A 170 -13.62 -43.36 2.67
N ALA A 171 -14.38 -44.47 2.71
CA ALA A 171 -15.64 -44.52 3.44
C ALA A 171 -15.47 -44.30 4.95
N LYS A 172 -14.33 -44.72 5.49
CA LYS A 172 -13.85 -44.40 6.84
C LYS A 172 -12.42 -43.89 6.72
N PRO A 173 -12.13 -42.63 7.08
CA PRO A 173 -10.75 -42.15 7.12
C PRO A 173 -9.92 -43.02 8.07
N ALA A 174 -8.70 -43.36 7.65
CA ALA A 174 -7.79 -44.14 8.49
C ALA A 174 -7.03 -43.21 9.42
N VAL A 175 -7.06 -43.49 10.72
CA VAL A 175 -6.43 -42.66 11.75
C VAL A 175 -5.31 -43.44 12.41
N ARG A 176 -4.11 -42.86 12.47
CA ARG A 176 -2.97 -43.44 13.18
C ARG A 176 -2.39 -42.41 14.15
N PHE A 177 -2.31 -42.80 15.42
CA PHE A 177 -1.65 -42.02 16.44
C PHE A 177 -0.15 -42.27 16.33
N PHE A 178 0.65 -41.23 16.48
CA PHE A 178 2.09 -41.37 16.51
C PHE A 178 2.74 -40.39 17.48
N THR A 179 3.87 -40.79 18.06
CA THR A 179 4.77 -39.91 18.80
C THR A 179 6.08 -39.77 18.03
N VAL A 180 6.68 -38.59 18.16
CA VAL A 180 7.97 -38.30 17.57
C VAL A 180 9.03 -38.40 18.67
N VAL A 181 10.06 -39.20 18.42
CA VAL A 181 11.15 -39.44 19.36
C VAL A 181 12.49 -39.14 18.72
N ASP A 182 13.45 -38.77 19.55
CA ASP A 182 14.82 -38.62 19.10
C ASP A 182 15.39 -39.99 18.70
N ALA A 183 15.73 -40.13 17.42
CA ALA A 183 16.23 -41.37 16.85
C ALA A 183 17.57 -41.78 17.47
N GLU A 184 18.40 -40.87 17.98
CA GLU A 184 19.71 -41.21 18.57
C GLU A 184 19.59 -41.76 19.99
N SER A 185 18.66 -41.23 20.80
CA SER A 185 18.44 -41.66 22.19
C SER A 185 17.37 -42.75 22.34
N GLY A 186 16.47 -42.90 21.37
CA GLY A 186 15.40 -43.92 21.35
C GLY A 186 14.30 -43.70 22.39
N THR A 187 14.32 -42.59 23.14
CA THR A 187 13.33 -42.26 24.17
C THR A 187 12.83 -40.81 24.04
N GLY A 188 11.60 -40.55 24.49
CA GLY A 188 11.02 -39.20 24.55
C GLY A 188 11.24 -38.49 25.89
N ASP A 189 11.97 -39.12 26.83
CA ASP A 189 12.06 -38.71 28.24
C ASP A 189 13.08 -37.59 28.52
N SER A 190 13.89 -37.22 27.52
CA SER A 190 14.93 -36.19 27.68
C SER A 190 14.40 -34.76 27.56
N GLN A 191 13.13 -34.57 27.14
CA GLN A 191 12.57 -33.26 26.85
C GLN A 191 11.61 -32.75 27.93
N LEU A 192 11.63 -31.44 28.13
CA LEU A 192 10.68 -30.76 29.00
C LEU A 192 9.23 -30.98 28.53
N ALA A 193 8.31 -31.02 29.50
CA ALA A 193 6.89 -31.18 29.23
C ALA A 193 6.32 -30.05 28.35
N ALA A 194 5.26 -30.37 27.61
CA ALA A 194 4.49 -29.37 26.89
C ALA A 194 3.97 -28.29 27.86
N VAL A 195 4.00 -27.04 27.41
CA VAL A 195 3.55 -25.90 28.22
C VAL A 195 2.02 -25.87 28.25
N GLY A 196 1.44 -25.95 29.45
CA GLY A 196 -0.01 -25.92 29.67
C GLY A 196 -0.57 -24.51 29.90
N ASN A 197 -1.90 -24.41 29.83
CA ASN A 197 -2.68 -23.20 30.15
C ASN A 197 -2.19 -21.93 29.45
N VAL A 198 -1.78 -22.04 28.19
CA VAL A 198 -1.43 -20.89 27.36
C VAL A 198 -2.68 -20.06 27.10
N SER A 199 -2.64 -18.78 27.43
CA SER A 199 -3.74 -17.84 27.21
C SER A 199 -3.22 -16.53 26.66
N ALA A 200 -4.01 -15.90 25.77
CA ALA A 200 -3.66 -14.62 25.16
C ALA A 200 -4.79 -13.60 25.36
N THR A 201 -4.44 -12.35 25.63
CA THR A 201 -5.40 -11.24 25.81
C THR A 201 -4.91 -10.00 25.06
N VAL A 202 -5.84 -9.30 24.39
CA VAL A 202 -5.57 -7.98 23.83
C VAL A 202 -5.59 -6.94 24.96
N ASN A 203 -4.44 -6.31 25.22
CA ASN A 203 -4.28 -5.34 26.30
C ASN A 203 -4.84 -3.95 25.96
N GLY A 204 -4.78 -3.02 26.91
CA GLY A 204 -5.33 -1.66 26.75
C GLY A 204 -4.65 -0.78 25.68
N GLN A 205 -3.55 -1.24 25.08
CA GLN A 205 -2.89 -0.61 23.94
C GLN A 205 -3.06 -1.44 22.65
N GLY A 206 -3.93 -2.45 22.67
CA GLY A 206 -4.23 -3.30 21.52
C GLY A 206 -3.15 -4.32 21.22
N GLY A 207 -2.11 -4.44 22.04
CA GLY A 207 -1.08 -5.47 21.90
C GLY A 207 -1.56 -6.79 22.49
N VAL A 208 -1.04 -7.91 22.00
CA VAL A 208 -1.38 -9.24 22.54
C VAL A 208 -0.39 -9.65 23.63
N ASP A 209 -0.87 -9.82 24.86
CA ASP A 209 -0.06 -10.33 25.97
C ASP A 209 -0.40 -11.80 26.19
N ILE A 210 0.62 -12.64 26.38
CA ILE A 210 0.50 -14.10 26.43
C ILE A 210 1.03 -14.59 27.77
N SER A 211 0.35 -15.53 28.42
CA SER A 211 0.76 -16.15 29.69
C SER A 211 0.53 -17.66 29.68
N TRP A 212 1.23 -18.38 30.54
CA TRP A 212 1.20 -19.85 30.60
C TRP A 212 1.61 -20.41 31.96
N ASP A 213 1.51 -21.73 32.15
CA ASP A 213 1.96 -22.41 33.36
C ASP A 213 3.47 -22.63 33.40
N LYS A 214 4.03 -22.57 34.61
CA LYS A 214 5.46 -22.89 34.81
C LYS A 214 5.73 -24.37 34.54
N VAL A 215 6.75 -24.65 33.73
CA VAL A 215 7.28 -26.00 33.53
C VAL A 215 8.51 -26.23 34.42
N GLU A 216 8.56 -27.39 35.09
CA GLU A 216 9.72 -27.78 35.90
C GLU A 216 10.96 -27.99 35.01
N GLY A 217 12.14 -27.54 35.47
CA GLY A 217 13.38 -27.60 34.68
C GLY A 217 13.60 -26.45 33.70
N ALA A 218 12.55 -25.71 33.32
CA ALA A 218 12.64 -24.60 32.39
C ALA A 218 13.47 -23.42 32.93
N LYS A 219 14.34 -22.85 32.07
CA LYS A 219 15.12 -21.62 32.31
C LYS A 219 14.56 -20.42 31.55
N SER A 220 13.96 -20.67 30.41
CA SER A 220 13.24 -19.69 29.60
C SER A 220 12.13 -20.36 28.82
N TYR A 221 11.40 -19.57 28.04
CA TYR A 221 10.37 -20.01 27.12
C TYR A 221 10.53 -19.28 25.81
N ASP A 222 10.38 -19.99 24.70
CA ASP A 222 10.22 -19.41 23.38
C ASP A 222 8.75 -19.41 22.98
N VAL A 223 8.31 -18.32 22.36
CA VAL A 223 6.91 -18.12 21.96
C VAL A 223 6.83 -17.91 20.47
N TYR A 224 5.96 -18.68 19.83
CA TYR A 224 5.72 -18.68 18.40
C TYR A 224 4.25 -18.39 18.10
N THR A 225 4.00 -17.64 17.03
CA THR A 225 2.72 -17.71 16.34
C THR A 225 2.74 -18.88 15.37
N TYR A 226 1.65 -19.61 15.32
CA TYR A 226 1.36 -20.56 14.25
C TYR A 226 0.04 -20.12 13.61
N ILE A 227 0.13 -19.65 12.36
CA ILE A 227 -1.01 -19.11 11.62
C ILE A 227 -1.32 -20.05 10.47
N VAL A 228 -2.56 -20.55 10.40
CA VAL A 228 -3.05 -21.33 9.28
C VAL A 228 -3.88 -20.42 8.40
N ARG A 229 -3.34 -20.07 7.24
CA ARG A 229 -4.07 -19.30 6.22
C ARG A 229 -4.92 -20.25 5.40
N PRO A 230 -6.22 -19.98 5.21
CA PRO A 230 -7.05 -20.78 4.33
C PRO A 230 -6.57 -20.69 2.88
N GLN A 231 -7.04 -21.62 2.05
CA GLN A 231 -6.89 -21.53 0.60
C GLN A 231 -7.60 -20.26 0.07
N VAL A 232 -6.99 -19.61 -0.91
CA VAL A 232 -7.56 -18.48 -1.65
C VAL A 232 -7.71 -18.90 -3.11
N GLY A 233 -8.90 -18.74 -3.68
CA GLY A 233 -9.21 -19.12 -5.08
C GLY A 233 -9.13 -20.63 -5.35
N GLU A 234 -9.16 -21.00 -6.62
CA GLU A 234 -9.05 -22.37 -7.13
C GLU A 234 -7.76 -22.59 -7.96
N PRO A 235 -7.23 -23.82 -8.06
CA PRO A 235 -6.06 -24.10 -8.88
C PRO A 235 -6.23 -23.62 -10.33
N GLY A 236 -5.40 -22.67 -10.75
CA GLY A 236 -5.44 -22.04 -12.07
C GLY A 236 -5.88 -20.57 -12.07
N ASP A 237 -6.38 -20.04 -10.95
CA ASP A 237 -6.64 -18.61 -10.78
C ASP A 237 -5.33 -17.83 -10.59
N ASP A 238 -5.26 -16.59 -11.11
CA ASP A 238 -4.07 -15.73 -10.99
C ASP A 238 -3.69 -15.40 -9.53
N ARG A 239 -4.65 -15.51 -8.60
CA ARG A 239 -4.46 -15.27 -7.16
C ARG A 239 -4.59 -16.53 -6.31
N TYR A 240 -4.53 -17.71 -6.93
CA TYR A 240 -4.58 -18.98 -6.21
C TYR A 240 -3.46 -19.09 -5.17
N SER A 241 -3.82 -19.43 -3.94
CA SER A 241 -2.88 -19.83 -2.89
C SER A 241 -3.46 -20.99 -2.11
N ARG A 242 -2.67 -22.05 -1.92
CA ARG A 242 -3.02 -23.18 -1.04
C ARG A 242 -3.14 -22.75 0.42
N GLU A 243 -3.79 -23.59 1.22
CA GLU A 243 -3.72 -23.50 2.68
C GLU A 243 -2.25 -23.56 3.12
N GLN A 244 -1.84 -22.66 4.02
CA GLN A 244 -0.45 -22.56 4.45
C GLN A 244 -0.35 -22.37 5.96
N GLY A 245 0.44 -23.24 6.60
CA GLY A 245 0.87 -23.10 7.98
C GLY A 245 2.14 -22.25 8.08
N LEU A 246 2.06 -21.12 8.78
CA LEU A 246 3.18 -20.22 9.03
C LEU A 246 3.55 -20.24 10.50
N VAL A 247 4.73 -20.78 10.83
CA VAL A 247 5.28 -20.73 12.19
C VAL A 247 6.32 -19.63 12.27
N LYS A 248 6.20 -18.75 13.27
CA LYS A 248 7.14 -17.63 13.47
C LYS A 248 7.36 -17.36 14.94
N ARG A 249 8.64 -17.33 15.36
CA ARG A 249 9.01 -16.88 16.70
C ARG A 249 8.70 -15.40 16.86
N ILE A 250 8.01 -15.05 17.94
CA ILE A 250 7.66 -13.66 18.29
C ILE A 250 8.44 -13.13 19.50
N GLY A 251 9.08 -14.00 20.28
CA GLY A 251 9.98 -13.61 21.36
C GLY A 251 10.34 -14.75 22.30
N SER A 252 11.09 -14.41 23.34
CA SER A 252 11.40 -15.28 24.49
C SER A 252 11.14 -14.59 25.80
N SER A 253 10.89 -15.39 26.85
CA SER A 253 10.74 -14.89 28.21
C SER A 253 11.41 -15.80 29.23
N THR A 254 11.97 -15.23 30.29
CA THR A 254 12.41 -15.97 31.49
C THR A 254 11.29 -16.08 32.54
N LYS A 255 10.14 -15.47 32.26
CA LYS A 255 8.92 -15.52 33.06
C LYS A 255 7.88 -16.39 32.36
N THR A 256 6.75 -16.61 33.02
CA THR A 256 5.59 -17.31 32.47
C THR A 256 4.63 -16.37 31.72
N GLU A 257 5.18 -15.32 31.11
CA GLU A 257 4.46 -14.33 30.33
C GLU A 257 5.37 -13.74 29.24
N LEU A 258 4.79 -13.37 28.10
CA LEU A 258 5.40 -12.54 27.07
C LEU A 258 4.46 -11.38 26.75
N LEU A 259 4.87 -10.17 27.12
CA LEU A 259 4.11 -8.97 26.85
C LEU A 259 4.42 -8.46 25.42
N SER A 260 3.42 -7.92 24.75
CA SER A 260 3.50 -7.37 23.38
C SER A 260 4.62 -6.34 23.17
N LYS A 261 5.00 -5.60 24.22
CA LYS A 261 6.11 -4.63 24.19
C LYS A 261 7.50 -5.29 24.17
N ASP A 262 7.59 -6.55 24.60
CA ASP A 262 8.81 -7.33 24.75
C ASP A 262 9.03 -8.32 23.59
N TYR A 263 8.16 -8.27 22.56
CA TYR A 263 8.31 -9.05 21.33
C TYR A 263 9.61 -8.69 20.61
N ASP A 264 10.13 -9.65 19.85
CA ASP A 264 11.27 -9.45 18.96
C ASP A 264 10.98 -8.30 17.98
N LYS A 265 11.95 -7.39 17.86
CA LYS A 265 11.80 -6.23 16.97
C LYS A 265 11.79 -6.67 15.52
N VAL A 266 10.69 -6.39 14.83
CA VAL A 266 10.61 -6.55 13.37
C VAL A 266 11.46 -5.46 12.70
N ARG A 267 12.19 -5.81 11.63
CA ARG A 267 12.95 -4.85 10.81
C ARG A 267 11.99 -3.82 10.24
N LYS A 268 12.03 -2.57 10.75
CA LYS A 268 11.15 -1.48 10.30
C LYS A 268 11.39 -1.18 8.82
N TYR A 269 10.34 -1.18 8.01
CA TYR A 269 10.34 -0.42 6.76
C TYR A 269 10.28 1.06 7.12
N ARG A 270 11.29 1.84 6.69
CA ARG A 270 11.31 3.30 6.90
C ARG A 270 10.20 3.92 6.06
N VAL A 271 9.10 4.30 6.70
CA VAL A 271 8.20 5.34 6.20
C VAL A 271 8.63 6.64 6.89
N SER A 272 8.77 7.72 6.13
CA SER A 272 9.51 8.95 6.46
C SER A 272 9.26 9.55 7.86
N ASP A 273 10.35 9.75 8.61
CA ASP A 273 10.41 10.43 9.92
C ASP A 273 10.31 11.97 9.81
N THR A 274 9.23 12.50 9.23
CA THR A 274 9.01 13.95 9.17
C THR A 274 7.72 14.39 9.86
N ALA A 275 7.51 13.91 11.07
CA ALA A 275 6.83 14.57 12.20
C ALA A 275 6.81 13.57 13.37
N GLY A 276 7.21 13.99 14.58
CA GLY A 276 7.39 13.08 15.71
C GLY A 276 6.14 12.25 16.07
N ALA A 277 6.39 10.97 16.36
CA ALA A 277 5.51 10.05 17.10
C ALA A 277 4.22 9.50 16.45
N SER A 278 3.98 9.63 15.13
CA SER A 278 2.81 8.93 14.55
C SER A 278 3.04 7.41 14.47
N THR A 279 2.09 6.64 14.99
CA THR A 279 2.09 5.17 14.91
C THR A 279 0.95 4.75 14.00
N TRP A 280 1.28 4.30 12.80
CA TRP A 280 0.31 3.93 11.77
C TRP A 280 -0.07 2.45 11.78
N SER A 281 0.78 1.62 12.37
CA SER A 281 0.56 0.19 12.50
C SER A 281 1.14 -0.36 13.80
N GLN A 282 0.61 -1.52 14.21
CA GLN A 282 1.09 -2.35 15.30
C GLN A 282 0.83 -3.81 14.97
N ASN A 283 1.23 -4.73 15.87
CA ASN A 283 0.85 -6.14 15.76
C ASN A 283 1.28 -6.81 14.43
N GLU A 284 2.42 -6.41 13.86
CA GLU A 284 2.91 -6.96 12.58
C GLU A 284 3.12 -8.49 12.60
N ALA A 285 3.29 -9.10 13.77
CA ALA A 285 3.33 -10.55 13.95
C ALA A 285 2.03 -11.26 13.51
N TYR A 286 0.92 -10.53 13.46
CA TYR A 286 -0.43 -11.02 13.21
C TYR A 286 -0.97 -10.61 11.83
N ARG A 287 -0.19 -9.87 11.04
CA ARG A 287 -0.63 -9.30 9.76
C ARG A 287 -1.05 -10.36 8.74
N SER A 288 -0.45 -11.55 8.76
CA SER A 288 -0.79 -12.64 7.85
C SER A 288 -2.14 -13.32 8.14
N LEU A 289 -2.81 -12.99 9.25
CA LEU A 289 -4.18 -13.43 9.53
C LEU A 289 -5.20 -12.75 8.60
N MET A 290 -4.89 -11.53 8.17
CA MET A 290 -5.73 -10.76 7.27
C MET A 290 -5.56 -11.26 5.83
N VAL A 291 -6.46 -12.14 5.40
CA VAL A 291 -6.51 -12.68 4.03
C VAL A 291 -7.20 -11.67 3.10
N GLU A 292 -8.38 -11.21 3.52
CA GLU A 292 -9.11 -10.13 2.88
C GLU A 292 -9.01 -8.83 3.68
N ASN A 293 -9.20 -7.68 3.03
CA ASN A 293 -9.20 -6.38 3.68
C ASN A 293 -10.47 -5.62 3.28
N GLN A 294 -11.39 -5.46 4.23
CA GLN A 294 -12.67 -4.77 4.02
C GLN A 294 -12.47 -3.35 3.47
N ASP A 295 -11.50 -2.60 4.00
CA ASP A 295 -11.21 -1.22 3.53
C ASP A 295 -10.88 -1.16 2.03
N SER A 296 -10.10 -2.14 1.56
CA SER A 296 -9.72 -2.23 0.14
C SER A 296 -10.87 -2.71 -0.74
N ILE A 297 -11.69 -3.64 -0.24
CA ILE A 297 -12.86 -4.15 -0.96
C ILE A 297 -13.92 -3.04 -1.10
N ASP A 298 -14.25 -2.36 0.00
CA ASP A 298 -15.21 -1.26 0.03
C ASP A 298 -14.77 -0.11 -0.90
N GLY A 299 -13.48 0.23 -0.88
CA GLY A 299 -12.90 1.22 -1.80
C GLY A 299 -12.98 0.84 -3.28
N CYS A 300 -13.16 -0.44 -3.61
CA CYS A 300 -13.24 -0.94 -4.97
C CYS A 300 -14.66 -1.08 -5.52
N LEU A 301 -15.70 -0.94 -4.70
CA LEU A 301 -17.11 -1.16 -5.08
C LEU A 301 -17.55 -0.36 -6.32
N ASN A 302 -16.99 0.85 -6.52
CA ASN A 302 -17.34 1.75 -7.62
C ASN A 302 -16.17 2.06 -8.57
N SER A 303 -15.05 1.32 -8.46
CA SER A 303 -13.88 1.52 -9.32
C SER A 303 -13.98 0.70 -10.60
N THR A 304 -13.57 1.28 -11.73
CA THR A 304 -13.42 0.57 -13.01
C THR A 304 -11.99 0.09 -13.25
N SER A 305 -11.08 0.23 -12.27
CA SER A 305 -9.70 -0.20 -12.42
C SER A 305 -9.56 -1.73 -12.43
N GLU A 306 -8.68 -2.24 -13.29
CA GLU A 306 -8.35 -3.67 -13.37
C GLU A 306 -7.90 -4.22 -12.00
N SER A 307 -7.12 -3.45 -11.25
CA SER A 307 -6.70 -3.81 -9.89
C SER A 307 -7.87 -4.03 -8.91
N CYS A 308 -8.96 -3.26 -9.06
CA CYS A 308 -10.14 -3.40 -8.22
C CYS A 308 -11.01 -4.57 -8.69
N ALA A 309 -11.09 -4.82 -9.99
CA ALA A 309 -11.75 -6.01 -10.51
C ALA A 309 -11.15 -7.29 -9.91
N ASP A 310 -9.82 -7.38 -9.83
CA ASP A 310 -9.15 -8.54 -9.22
C ASP A 310 -9.42 -8.68 -7.71
N ILE A 311 -9.45 -7.56 -6.96
CA ILE A 311 -9.75 -7.57 -5.52
C ILE A 311 -11.18 -8.07 -5.29
N MET A 312 -12.12 -7.54 -6.07
CA MET A 312 -13.53 -7.94 -6.00
C MET A 312 -13.74 -9.40 -6.40
N GLN A 313 -13.04 -9.88 -7.44
CA GLN A 313 -13.07 -11.27 -7.85
C GLN A 313 -12.53 -12.20 -6.75
N ALA A 314 -11.39 -11.84 -6.14
CA ALA A 314 -10.78 -12.64 -5.09
C ALA A 314 -11.65 -12.74 -3.83
N ALA A 315 -12.35 -11.67 -3.46
CA ALA A 315 -13.25 -11.63 -2.31
C ALA A 315 -14.68 -12.14 -2.61
N GLY A 316 -14.97 -12.61 -3.83
CA GLY A 316 -16.34 -13.01 -4.20
C GLY A 316 -17.36 -11.85 -4.18
N GLY A 317 -16.88 -10.61 -4.27
CA GLY A 317 -17.69 -9.39 -4.35
C GLY A 317 -17.94 -8.66 -3.02
N SER A 318 -17.60 -9.25 -1.87
CA SER A 318 -17.75 -8.61 -0.55
C SER A 318 -16.84 -9.25 0.47
N TRP A 319 -16.39 -8.49 1.46
CA TRP A 319 -15.59 -9.02 2.56
C TRP A 319 -16.34 -10.09 3.37
N ASP A 320 -15.68 -11.23 3.61
CA ASP A 320 -16.16 -12.31 4.48
C ASP A 320 -15.48 -12.26 5.87
N PRO A 321 -16.24 -12.10 6.98
CA PRO A 321 -15.68 -12.10 8.33
C PRO A 321 -14.96 -13.40 8.73
N ASP A 322 -15.28 -14.51 8.08
CA ASP A 322 -14.70 -15.83 8.36
C ASP A 322 -13.51 -16.16 7.43
N SER A 323 -13.13 -15.24 6.53
CA SER A 323 -11.98 -15.40 5.61
C SER A 323 -10.61 -15.39 6.30
N ALA A 324 -10.56 -14.92 7.55
CA ALA A 324 -9.32 -14.76 8.29
C ALA A 324 -8.61 -16.09 8.57
N GLY A 325 -7.28 -16.03 8.66
CA GLY A 325 -6.48 -17.17 9.11
C GLY A 325 -6.79 -17.58 10.55
N ARG A 326 -6.53 -18.84 10.88
CA ARG A 326 -6.61 -19.35 12.26
C ARG A 326 -5.31 -19.05 12.99
N LEU A 327 -5.41 -18.66 14.26
CA LEU A 327 -4.26 -18.32 15.11
C LEU A 327 -4.09 -19.36 16.21
N TYR A 328 -2.86 -19.87 16.32
CA TYR A 328 -2.43 -20.67 17.45
C TYR A 328 -1.16 -20.06 18.07
N PHE A 329 -1.02 -20.19 19.37
CA PHE A 329 0.25 -19.94 20.05
C PHE A 329 0.93 -21.24 20.39
N VAL A 330 2.24 -21.28 20.19
CA VAL A 330 3.09 -22.37 20.64
C VAL A 330 4.10 -21.77 21.61
N VAL A 331 4.12 -22.30 22.82
CA VAL A 331 5.09 -21.92 23.85
C VAL A 331 5.92 -23.16 24.17
N THR A 332 7.23 -23.07 23.98
CA THR A 332 8.16 -24.15 24.30
C THR A 332 8.97 -23.77 25.51
N ALA A 333 9.04 -24.67 26.50
CA ALA A 333 9.93 -24.51 27.65
C ALA A 333 11.37 -24.81 27.21
N VAL A 334 12.35 -24.03 27.66
CA VAL A 334 13.76 -24.19 27.27
C VAL A 334 14.57 -24.56 28.50
N ASP A 335 15.35 -25.64 28.42
CA ASP A 335 16.20 -26.12 29.52
C ASP A 335 17.51 -25.31 29.67
N ALA A 336 18.43 -25.80 30.51
CA ALA A 336 19.71 -25.14 30.76
C ALA A 336 20.71 -25.24 29.58
N ASP A 337 20.53 -26.23 28.72
CA ASP A 337 21.38 -26.49 27.55
C ASP A 337 20.84 -25.81 26.29
N GLY A 338 19.67 -25.18 26.39
CA GLY A 338 19.00 -24.50 25.28
C GLY A 338 18.12 -25.42 24.45
N HIS A 339 17.76 -26.59 24.97
CA HIS A 339 16.83 -27.50 24.31
C HIS A 339 15.39 -27.11 24.61
N GLU A 340 14.58 -27.07 23.55
CA GLU A 340 13.15 -26.80 23.59
C GLU A 340 12.39 -28.07 23.99
N GLY A 341 11.36 -27.89 24.81
CA GLY A 341 10.42 -28.92 25.22
C GLY A 341 9.43 -29.28 24.12
N ARG A 342 8.48 -30.15 24.49
CA ARG A 342 7.51 -30.71 23.55
C ARG A 342 6.59 -29.65 22.93
N TRP A 343 6.34 -29.80 21.63
CA TRP A 343 5.43 -28.98 20.85
C TRP A 343 3.99 -29.11 21.35
N HIS A 344 3.34 -27.97 21.53
CA HIS A 344 1.90 -27.89 21.76
C HIS A 344 1.35 -26.55 21.27
N ALA A 345 0.45 -26.58 20.29
CA ALA A 345 -0.26 -25.43 19.78
C ALA A 345 -1.59 -25.24 20.54
N THR A 346 -1.84 -24.01 21.00
CA THR A 346 -3.08 -23.62 21.69
C THR A 346 -3.88 -22.67 20.80
N ASP A 347 -5.16 -23.00 20.55
CA ASP A 347 -6.05 -22.17 19.72
C ASP A 347 -6.31 -20.81 20.38
N ALA A 348 -6.03 -19.74 19.63
CA ALA A 348 -6.27 -18.36 19.99
C ALA A 348 -7.05 -17.62 18.87
N THR A 349 -7.72 -18.34 17.98
CA THR A 349 -8.47 -17.78 16.86
C THR A 349 -9.57 -16.82 17.34
N GLY A 350 -10.16 -17.09 18.51
CA GLY A 350 -11.21 -16.25 19.08
C GLY A 350 -10.82 -14.80 19.39
N ILE A 351 -9.52 -14.49 19.54
CA ILE A 351 -9.07 -13.11 19.77
C ILE A 351 -8.77 -12.34 18.48
N VAL A 352 -8.70 -13.01 17.32
CA VAL A 352 -8.28 -12.42 16.03
C VAL A 352 -9.08 -11.16 15.65
N PRO A 353 -10.43 -11.12 15.77
CA PRO A 353 -11.21 -9.92 15.46
C PRO A 353 -10.90 -8.72 16.37
N SER A 354 -10.24 -8.93 17.52
CA SER A 354 -9.89 -7.89 18.49
C SER A 354 -8.48 -7.36 18.34
N ILE A 355 -7.66 -7.90 17.42
CA ILE A 355 -6.26 -7.48 17.25
C ILE A 355 -6.20 -6.33 16.22
N PRO A 356 -5.93 -5.07 16.61
CA PRO A 356 -5.78 -3.97 15.67
C PRO A 356 -4.45 -4.08 14.91
N LEU A 357 -4.44 -3.83 13.61
CA LEU A 357 -3.23 -3.86 12.78
C LEU A 357 -2.77 -2.47 12.37
N LYS A 358 -3.63 -1.70 11.69
CA LYS A 358 -3.24 -0.41 11.10
C LYS A 358 -4.42 0.52 10.89
N VAL A 359 -4.14 1.77 10.50
CA VAL A 359 -5.16 2.67 9.95
C VAL A 359 -5.76 2.06 8.68
N ALA A 360 -7.09 2.14 8.54
CA ALA A 360 -7.80 1.83 7.30
C ALA A 360 -7.73 3.07 6.40
N ASP A 361 -6.77 3.06 5.47
CA ASP A 361 -6.31 4.22 4.73
C ASP A 361 -7.40 4.81 3.83
N ILE A 362 -8.20 3.97 3.17
CA ILE A 362 -9.24 4.42 2.23
C ILE A 362 -10.42 5.01 3.00
N ALA A 363 -10.87 4.34 4.06
CA ALA A 363 -11.86 4.90 4.96
C ALA A 363 -11.37 6.22 5.56
N GLN A 364 -10.17 6.27 6.13
CA GLN A 364 -9.64 7.50 6.70
C GLN A 364 -9.53 8.63 5.67
N PHE A 365 -9.18 8.31 4.41
CA PHE A 365 -9.19 9.24 3.30
C PHE A 365 -10.61 9.72 3.00
N ASN A 366 -11.57 8.81 2.76
CA ASN A 366 -12.96 9.15 2.42
C ASN A 366 -13.62 10.02 3.50
N GLN A 367 -13.33 9.78 4.79
CA GLN A 367 -13.78 10.63 5.89
C GLN A 367 -13.25 12.06 5.78
N ARG A 368 -11.98 12.24 5.39
CA ARG A 368 -11.38 13.57 5.22
C ARG A 368 -12.02 14.37 4.09
N TYR A 369 -12.48 13.69 3.04
CA TYR A 369 -13.13 14.33 1.90
C TYR A 369 -14.66 14.39 2.02
N TYR A 370 -15.22 13.82 3.09
CA TYR A 370 -16.65 13.83 3.37
C TYR A 370 -17.15 15.26 3.59
N ASN A 371 -18.16 15.71 2.82
CA ASN A 371 -18.75 17.05 2.91
C ASN A 371 -17.76 18.22 2.79
N LEU A 372 -16.55 18.02 2.26
CA LEU A 372 -15.69 19.16 1.96
C LEU A 372 -16.43 20.06 0.97
N LYS A 373 -16.75 21.28 1.41
CA LYS A 373 -17.15 22.35 0.51
C LYS A 373 -15.91 22.61 -0.33
N GLY A 374 -15.92 22.11 -1.57
CA GLY A 374 -14.73 21.96 -2.41
C GLY A 374 -13.99 23.26 -2.73
N VAL A 375 -13.09 23.24 -3.71
CA VAL A 375 -12.23 24.36 -4.20
C VAL A 375 -12.97 25.72 -4.42
N PHE A 376 -14.30 25.73 -4.38
CA PHE A 376 -15.21 26.85 -4.64
C PHE A 376 -16.27 27.07 -3.55
N GLY A 377 -16.19 26.36 -2.41
CA GLY A 377 -17.05 26.46 -1.24
C GLY A 377 -16.79 27.71 -0.39
N GLU A 378 -17.76 28.11 0.44
CA GLU A 378 -17.45 28.76 1.72
C GLU A 378 -16.46 27.86 2.48
N ASP A 379 -15.48 28.45 3.16
CA ASP A 379 -14.58 27.67 4.02
C ASP A 379 -15.43 26.78 4.94
N ASN A 380 -15.04 25.52 5.09
CA ASN A 380 -15.69 24.64 6.05
C ASN A 380 -15.67 25.32 7.43
N THR A 381 -16.75 25.18 8.19
CA THR A 381 -16.68 25.56 9.60
C THR A 381 -15.68 24.65 10.32
N ALA A 382 -15.19 25.09 11.47
CA ALA A 382 -14.28 24.27 12.26
C ALA A 382 -14.93 22.92 12.67
N GLU A 383 -16.25 22.89 12.86
CA GLU A 383 -17.01 21.66 13.10
C GLU A 383 -17.02 20.73 11.89
N GLU A 384 -17.18 21.27 10.68
CA GLU A 384 -17.16 20.50 9.42
C GLU A 384 -15.78 19.91 9.15
N ASP A 385 -14.72 20.71 9.30
CA ASP A 385 -13.33 20.21 9.19
C ASP A 385 -13.00 19.18 10.28
N MET A 386 -13.54 19.34 11.48
CA MET A 386 -13.32 18.41 12.59
C MET A 386 -13.93 17.03 12.32
N GLN A 387 -14.92 16.90 11.43
CA GLN A 387 -15.51 15.61 11.05
C GLN A 387 -14.47 14.64 10.47
N ALA A 388 -13.39 15.16 9.87
CA ALA A 388 -12.27 14.37 9.35
C ALA A 388 -11.50 13.57 10.44
N TYR A 389 -11.64 13.96 11.72
CA TYR A 389 -10.80 13.43 12.80
C TYR A 389 -11.57 12.75 13.94
N VAL A 390 -12.90 12.92 14.03
CA VAL A 390 -13.73 12.38 15.14
C VAL A 390 -13.81 10.87 15.24
N TYR A 391 -13.54 10.16 14.14
CA TYR A 391 -13.28 8.73 14.12
C TYR A 391 -11.91 8.44 13.52
N THR A 392 -11.25 7.41 14.06
CA THR A 392 -10.09 6.76 13.46
C THR A 392 -10.54 5.39 13.00
N PHE A 393 -10.36 5.09 11.71
CA PHE A 393 -10.72 3.79 11.15
C PHE A 393 -9.53 2.84 11.28
N VAL A 394 -9.76 1.66 11.86
CA VAL A 394 -8.70 0.68 12.15
C VAL A 394 -9.01 -0.63 11.44
N THR A 395 -8.05 -1.13 10.68
CA THR A 395 -8.07 -2.48 10.13
C THR A 395 -7.68 -3.48 11.21
N MET A 396 -8.55 -4.45 11.47
CA MET A 396 -8.35 -5.54 12.44
C MET A 396 -7.68 -6.76 11.79
N ALA A 397 -7.17 -7.70 12.57
CA ALA A 397 -6.44 -8.86 12.04
C ALA A 397 -7.31 -9.85 11.27
N ASN A 398 -8.64 -9.80 11.41
CA ASN A 398 -9.58 -10.51 10.54
C ASN A 398 -9.92 -9.73 9.25
N GLY A 399 -9.30 -8.58 8.99
CA GLY A 399 -9.57 -7.75 7.83
C GLY A 399 -10.74 -6.77 7.96
N ALA A 400 -11.46 -6.79 9.09
CA ALA A 400 -12.56 -5.86 9.34
C ALA A 400 -12.06 -4.42 9.47
N THR A 401 -12.84 -3.47 8.97
CA THR A 401 -12.64 -2.04 9.19
C THR A 401 -13.53 -1.59 10.35
N VAL A 402 -12.91 -1.15 11.45
CA VAL A 402 -13.63 -0.74 12.67
C VAL A 402 -13.48 0.77 12.89
N PRO A 403 -14.59 1.55 12.90
CA PRO A 403 -14.55 2.95 13.31
C PRO A 403 -14.43 3.07 14.83
N ILE A 404 -13.38 3.74 15.31
CA ILE A 404 -13.15 3.99 16.73
C ILE A 404 -13.25 5.50 17.00
N PRO A 405 -14.10 5.96 17.94
CA PRO A 405 -14.13 7.37 18.33
C PRO A 405 -12.73 7.85 18.75
N SER A 406 -12.25 8.90 18.09
CA SER A 406 -10.90 9.40 18.32
C SER A 406 -10.76 10.08 19.68
N LYS A 407 -9.60 9.88 20.32
CA LYS A 407 -9.15 10.70 21.45
C LYS A 407 -8.16 11.74 20.96
N PHE A 408 -8.38 12.99 21.34
CA PHE A 408 -7.58 14.14 20.94
C PHE A 408 -6.55 14.53 22.00
N GLY A 409 -5.34 14.85 21.56
CA GLY A 409 -4.32 15.52 22.37
C GLY A 409 -4.50 17.04 22.39
N GLU A 410 -3.69 17.73 23.19
CA GLU A 410 -3.75 19.19 23.29
C GLU A 410 -3.36 19.85 21.97
N PRO A 411 -4.23 20.72 21.40
CA PRO A 411 -3.92 21.43 20.17
C PRO A 411 -2.82 22.48 20.39
N ARG A 412 -1.90 22.56 19.43
CA ARG A 412 -0.78 23.50 19.39
C ARG A 412 -0.92 24.42 18.18
N ARG A 413 -0.78 25.72 18.41
CA ARG A 413 -0.81 26.72 17.35
C ARG A 413 0.44 26.60 16.48
N THR A 414 0.26 26.48 15.17
CA THR A 414 1.33 26.31 14.18
C THR A 414 1.36 27.52 13.25
N GLY A 415 2.22 28.49 13.60
CA GLY A 415 2.47 29.71 12.86
C GLY A 415 3.09 30.80 13.75
N GLY A 416 4.13 31.49 13.29
CA GLY A 416 4.66 32.68 13.97
C GLY A 416 3.59 33.79 14.09
N ASN A 417 3.83 34.76 14.98
CA ASN A 417 2.93 35.87 15.38
C ASN A 417 1.78 36.17 14.40
N GLY A 418 0.65 35.48 14.56
CA GLY A 418 -0.63 35.81 13.89
C GLY A 418 -1.33 34.71 13.07
N GLY A 419 -0.92 33.45 13.06
CA GLY A 419 -1.61 32.39 12.28
C GLY A 419 -2.72 31.63 13.03
N ASP A 420 -3.88 31.41 12.42
CA ASP A 420 -5.04 30.71 12.99
C ASP A 420 -5.08 29.19 12.72
N SER A 421 -3.91 28.60 12.48
CA SER A 421 -3.74 27.16 12.25
C SER A 421 -3.35 26.43 13.54
N TRP A 422 -4.01 25.32 13.81
CA TRP A 422 -3.77 24.46 14.96
C TRP A 422 -3.47 23.02 14.53
N THR A 423 -2.52 22.39 15.20
CA THR A 423 -2.22 20.95 15.04
C THR A 423 -2.50 20.22 16.35
N PHE A 424 -3.06 19.02 16.29
CA PHE A 424 -3.30 18.17 17.45
C PHE A 424 -3.01 16.72 17.08
N THR A 425 -2.73 15.88 18.07
CA THR A 425 -2.73 14.43 17.85
C THR A 425 -4.15 13.90 18.00
N TYR A 426 -4.49 12.90 17.21
CA TYR A 426 -5.70 12.10 17.41
C TYR A 426 -5.31 10.63 17.36
N SER A 427 -5.99 9.82 18.16
CA SER A 427 -5.63 8.40 18.38
C SER A 427 -6.88 7.55 18.50
N ALA A 428 -6.76 6.25 18.19
CA ALA A 428 -7.79 5.26 18.44
C ALA A 428 -7.59 4.64 19.84
N PRO A 429 -8.44 4.94 20.84
CA PRO A 429 -8.34 4.33 22.17
C PRO A 429 -8.37 2.81 22.10
N GLY A 430 -7.62 2.16 22.99
CA GLY A 430 -7.44 0.70 22.95
C GLY A 430 -6.38 0.24 21.93
N THR A 431 -5.68 1.16 21.28
CA THR A 431 -4.59 0.88 20.33
C THR A 431 -3.39 1.82 20.62
N LYS A 432 -2.28 1.62 19.92
CA LYS A 432 -1.18 2.59 19.78
C LYS A 432 -1.34 3.46 18.54
N ILE A 433 -2.38 3.27 17.73
CA ILE A 433 -2.58 3.97 16.47
C ILE A 433 -2.88 5.45 16.77
N GLU A 434 -2.02 6.33 16.25
CA GLU A 434 -2.15 7.77 16.41
C GLU A 434 -1.57 8.53 15.21
N ASN A 435 -2.15 9.69 14.93
CA ASN A 435 -1.78 10.55 13.82
C ASN A 435 -1.96 12.03 14.20
N THR A 436 -1.54 12.93 13.31
CA THR A 436 -1.64 14.38 13.50
C THR A 436 -2.75 14.96 12.64
N GLY A 437 -3.67 15.68 13.27
CA GLY A 437 -4.71 16.46 12.62
C GLY A 437 -4.35 17.94 12.56
N ARG A 438 -4.99 18.66 11.65
CA ARG A 438 -4.87 20.11 11.51
C ARG A 438 -6.25 20.74 11.37
N LEU A 439 -6.49 21.83 12.08
CA LEU A 439 -7.72 22.61 12.03
C LEU A 439 -7.39 24.10 11.96
N TYR A 440 -8.12 24.83 11.13
CA TYR A 440 -8.09 26.30 11.14
C TYR A 440 -9.16 26.81 12.09
N TYR A 441 -8.80 27.72 12.99
CA TYR A 441 -9.73 28.30 13.95
C TYR A 441 -9.23 29.66 14.46
N GLU A 442 -10.00 30.71 14.14
CA GLU A 442 -9.76 32.10 14.53
C GLU A 442 -10.18 32.31 16.00
N GLY A 443 -9.39 31.77 16.93
CA GLY A 443 -9.69 31.81 18.37
C GLY A 443 -8.81 30.87 19.17
N ASP A 444 -9.09 30.72 20.47
CA ASP A 444 -8.42 29.71 21.29
C ASP A 444 -9.07 28.34 21.07
N LEU A 445 -8.41 27.51 20.25
CA LEU A 445 -8.92 26.17 19.97
C LEU A 445 -8.92 25.29 21.23
N ASN A 446 -8.05 25.52 22.23
CA ASN A 446 -8.07 24.71 23.45
C ASN A 446 -9.42 24.80 24.17
N ALA A 447 -10.02 25.99 24.22
CA ALA A 447 -11.33 26.21 24.82
C ALA A 447 -12.48 25.72 23.93
N ALA A 448 -12.34 25.83 22.61
CA ALA A 448 -13.41 25.52 21.65
C ALA A 448 -13.48 24.05 21.22
N LEU A 449 -12.36 23.32 21.26
CA LEU A 449 -12.23 21.96 20.72
C LEU A 449 -13.27 20.98 21.28
N PRO A 450 -13.63 20.95 22.59
CA PRO A 450 -14.65 20.04 23.08
C PRO A 450 -16.03 20.27 22.46
N THR A 451 -16.42 21.54 22.27
CA THR A 451 -17.70 21.92 21.65
C THR A 451 -17.71 21.58 20.17
N ILE A 452 -16.63 21.93 19.45
CA ILE A 452 -16.44 21.63 18.03
C ILE A 452 -16.49 20.12 17.78
N THR A 453 -15.76 19.33 18.60
CA THR A 453 -15.73 17.86 18.51
C THR A 453 -17.12 17.26 18.74
N LYS A 454 -17.86 17.76 19.73
CA LYS A 454 -19.22 17.30 20.01
C LYS A 454 -20.16 17.57 18.84
N ALA A 455 -20.14 18.79 18.29
CA ALA A 455 -20.95 19.16 17.14
C ALA A 455 -20.60 18.32 15.90
N ALA A 456 -19.31 18.09 15.67
CA ALA A 456 -18.84 17.23 14.59
C ALA A 456 -19.36 15.79 14.74
N ILE A 457 -19.31 15.19 15.94
CA ILE A 457 -19.85 13.84 16.21
C ILE A 457 -21.37 13.80 16.01
N GLU A 458 -22.11 14.80 16.52
CA GLU A 458 -23.57 14.87 16.40
C GLU A 458 -24.04 15.01 14.95
N ALA A 459 -23.21 15.57 14.08
CA ALA A 459 -23.47 15.68 12.64
C ALA A 459 -23.21 14.37 11.86
N LEU A 460 -22.51 13.38 12.43
CA LEU A 460 -22.26 12.10 11.77
C LEU A 460 -23.31 11.03 12.15
N PRO A 461 -23.61 10.07 11.25
CA PRO A 461 -24.32 8.86 11.65
C PRO A 461 -23.55 8.10 12.72
N LYS A 462 -24.28 7.28 13.46
CA LYS A 462 -23.69 6.37 14.46
C LYS A 462 -22.73 5.37 13.80
N ALA A 463 -21.76 4.89 14.58
CA ALA A 463 -20.84 3.83 14.17
C ALA A 463 -21.60 2.60 13.63
N GLY A 464 -21.15 2.08 12.48
CA GLY A 464 -21.87 1.10 11.65
C GLY A 464 -22.40 1.74 10.35
N GLY A 465 -23.19 2.81 10.45
CA GLY A 465 -23.66 3.57 9.28
C GLY A 465 -22.62 4.52 8.69
N LEU A 466 -21.47 4.68 9.35
CA LEU A 466 -20.35 5.50 8.88
C LEU A 466 -19.69 4.93 7.61
N LEU A 467 -19.50 3.61 7.56
CA LEU A 467 -18.89 2.95 6.39
C LEU A 467 -19.80 3.05 5.17
N ASP A 468 -21.09 2.71 5.33
CA ASP A 468 -22.10 2.86 4.27
C ASP A 468 -22.17 4.30 3.75
N ARG A 469 -22.13 5.28 4.67
CA ARG A 469 -22.08 6.70 4.32
C ARG A 469 -20.82 7.07 3.56
N MET A 470 -19.66 6.59 3.98
CA MET A 470 -18.38 6.88 3.32
C MET A 470 -18.30 6.27 1.93
N ASN A 471 -18.90 5.09 1.75
CA ASN A 471 -19.07 4.46 0.45
C ASN A 471 -20.10 5.21 -0.43
N ALA A 472 -21.03 5.96 0.17
CA ALA A 472 -21.99 6.82 -0.51
C ALA A 472 -21.45 8.23 -0.89
N VAL A 473 -20.27 8.64 -0.43
CA VAL A 473 -19.67 9.97 -0.74
C VAL A 473 -19.40 10.17 -2.24
N HIS A 474 -19.47 9.10 -3.02
CA HIS A 474 -19.48 9.16 -4.47
C HIS A 474 -20.85 9.67 -5.00
N GLY A 475 -21.16 10.97 -4.80
CA GLY A 475 -22.25 11.62 -5.55
C GLY A 475 -23.01 12.75 -4.85
N ASP A 476 -23.06 12.78 -3.52
CA ASP A 476 -23.96 13.67 -2.77
C ASP A 476 -23.22 14.80 -2.05
N VAL A 477 -22.66 15.74 -2.82
CA VAL A 477 -22.25 17.04 -2.27
C VAL A 477 -23.43 18.01 -2.39
N ASP A 478 -23.77 18.72 -1.30
CA ASP A 478 -24.80 19.76 -1.30
C ASP A 478 -24.32 20.99 -2.10
N TRP A 479 -24.98 21.25 -3.23
CA TRP A 479 -24.64 22.33 -4.17
C TRP A 479 -25.68 23.44 -4.24
N THR A 480 -26.67 23.46 -3.34
CA THR A 480 -27.86 24.33 -3.44
C THR A 480 -27.56 25.85 -3.52
N GLY A 481 -26.35 26.28 -3.15
CA GLY A 481 -25.86 27.67 -3.32
C GLY A 481 -25.25 28.00 -4.70
N TYR A 482 -24.85 27.00 -5.49
CA TYR A 482 -23.99 27.16 -6.69
C TYR A 482 -24.70 26.94 -8.03
N ASP A 483 -25.84 26.25 -8.06
CA ASP A 483 -26.65 25.97 -9.27
C ASP A 483 -27.27 27.21 -9.95
N LYS A 484 -26.93 28.42 -9.49
CA LYS A 484 -27.43 29.68 -10.06
C LYS A 484 -26.57 30.21 -11.22
N LYS A 485 -25.30 29.81 -11.35
CA LYS A 485 -24.44 30.23 -12.48
C LYS A 485 -24.75 29.35 -13.70
N LYS A 486 -24.99 29.99 -14.86
CA LYS A 486 -25.26 29.30 -16.12
C LYS A 486 -23.94 28.89 -16.79
N ILE A 487 -23.96 27.79 -17.53
CA ILE A 487 -22.89 27.45 -18.48
C ILE A 487 -22.66 28.64 -19.39
N ASP A 488 -21.44 29.16 -19.39
CA ASP A 488 -21.03 30.35 -20.13
C ASP A 488 -19.95 30.06 -21.18
N SER A 489 -19.52 28.80 -21.31
CA SER A 489 -18.58 28.40 -22.36
C SER A 489 -19.10 28.59 -23.78
N ASP A 490 -18.17 28.90 -24.69
CA ASP A 490 -18.42 28.98 -26.12
C ASP A 490 -17.17 28.55 -26.94
N ASN A 491 -17.21 28.80 -28.25
CA ASN A 491 -16.10 28.54 -29.17
C ASN A 491 -15.34 29.82 -29.58
N ALA A 492 -15.53 30.93 -28.84
CA ALA A 492 -14.84 32.18 -29.12
C ALA A 492 -13.35 32.02 -28.84
N LYS A 493 -12.51 32.47 -29.78
CA LYS A 493 -11.06 32.50 -29.56
C LYS A 493 -10.71 33.56 -28.54
N SER A 494 -9.67 33.32 -27.74
CA SER A 494 -9.15 34.36 -26.86
C SER A 494 -8.50 35.49 -27.66
N GLN A 495 -8.57 36.70 -27.12
CA GLN A 495 -7.77 37.84 -27.57
C GLN A 495 -6.27 37.68 -27.25
N TYR A 496 -5.94 36.81 -26.30
CA TYR A 496 -4.57 36.50 -25.91
C TYR A 496 -4.05 35.28 -26.67
N PHE A 497 -2.73 35.13 -26.69
CA PHE A 497 -2.09 33.93 -27.25
C PHE A 497 -2.63 32.66 -26.60
N THR A 498 -2.90 31.64 -27.42
CA THR A 498 -3.37 30.32 -26.97
C THR A 498 -2.51 29.20 -27.53
N TYR A 499 -2.19 28.21 -26.69
CA TYR A 499 -1.56 26.95 -27.09
C TYR A 499 -2.16 25.77 -26.32
N ALA A 500 -2.35 24.68 -27.05
CA ALA A 500 -2.54 23.34 -26.52
C ALA A 500 -2.19 22.33 -27.61
N SER A 501 -1.89 21.09 -27.22
CA SER A 501 -1.47 20.04 -28.14
C SER A 501 -2.64 19.28 -28.80
N ASN A 502 -3.88 19.50 -28.35
CA ASN A 502 -5.09 18.90 -28.93
C ASN A 502 -6.29 19.88 -28.95
N ASP A 503 -7.41 19.47 -29.56
CA ASP A 503 -8.60 20.31 -29.69
C ASP A 503 -9.30 20.55 -28.35
N TYR A 504 -9.29 19.57 -27.44
CA TYR A 504 -9.80 19.74 -26.07
C TYR A 504 -9.05 20.83 -25.30
N GLY A 505 -7.72 20.78 -25.27
CA GLY A 505 -6.90 21.79 -24.63
C GLY A 505 -7.05 23.16 -25.32
N THR A 506 -7.20 23.18 -26.65
CA THR A 506 -7.48 24.43 -27.37
C THR A 506 -8.80 25.04 -26.93
N TYR A 507 -9.84 24.21 -26.77
CA TYR A 507 -11.14 24.63 -26.26
C TYR A 507 -11.05 25.17 -24.82
N LEU A 508 -10.35 24.46 -23.92
CA LEU A 508 -10.16 24.89 -22.54
C LEU A 508 -9.34 26.18 -22.44
N ALA A 509 -8.23 26.29 -23.15
CA ALA A 509 -7.38 27.48 -23.15
C ALA A 509 -8.17 28.73 -23.55
N ASN A 510 -8.96 28.65 -24.62
CA ASN A 510 -9.79 29.77 -25.07
C ASN A 510 -10.84 30.17 -24.02
N ASN A 511 -11.55 29.20 -23.44
CA ASN A 511 -12.58 29.48 -22.44
C ASN A 511 -11.98 30.07 -21.14
N ILE A 512 -10.86 29.53 -20.66
CA ILE A 512 -10.20 30.00 -19.42
C ILE A 512 -9.59 31.39 -19.62
N LEU A 513 -8.94 31.63 -20.76
CA LEU A 513 -8.43 32.96 -21.09
C LEU A 513 -9.56 33.97 -21.32
N ASN A 514 -10.74 33.51 -21.74
CA ASN A 514 -11.97 34.30 -21.81
C ASN A 514 -12.75 34.33 -20.50
N GLY A 515 -12.18 33.86 -19.39
CA GLY A 515 -12.73 34.06 -18.05
C GLY A 515 -14.07 33.37 -17.82
N HIS A 516 -14.42 32.36 -18.64
CA HIS A 516 -15.64 31.60 -18.44
C HIS A 516 -15.53 30.77 -17.16
N GLU A 517 -16.54 30.82 -16.31
CA GLU A 517 -16.50 30.20 -15.00
C GLU A 517 -17.08 28.79 -14.98
N VAL A 518 -17.98 28.48 -15.93
CA VAL A 518 -18.70 27.20 -16.02
C VAL A 518 -18.64 26.69 -17.46
N ILE A 519 -17.65 25.82 -17.72
CA ILE A 519 -17.30 25.36 -19.04
C ILE A 519 -17.87 23.97 -19.29
N ASP A 520 -18.69 23.80 -20.33
CA ASP A 520 -19.19 22.48 -20.74
C ASP A 520 -18.06 21.68 -21.40
N ILE A 521 -17.68 20.56 -20.79
CA ILE A 521 -16.66 19.64 -21.29
C ILE A 521 -17.25 18.26 -21.61
N THR A 522 -18.57 18.13 -21.70
CA THR A 522 -19.27 16.85 -21.88
C THR A 522 -18.73 16.07 -23.08
N LYS A 523 -18.46 16.77 -24.19
CA LYS A 523 -17.86 16.19 -25.41
C LYS A 523 -16.51 15.51 -25.15
N TYR A 524 -15.73 16.01 -24.20
CA TYR A 524 -14.34 15.61 -23.96
C TYR A 524 -14.17 14.73 -22.72
N ALA A 525 -15.24 14.54 -21.94
CA ALA A 525 -15.28 13.69 -20.75
C ALA A 525 -15.81 12.26 -21.04
N SER A 526 -15.93 11.88 -22.31
CA SER A 526 -16.36 10.55 -22.75
C SER A 526 -15.19 9.57 -22.86
N ASP A 527 -15.47 8.27 -22.74
CA ASP A 527 -14.48 7.19 -22.91
C ASP A 527 -13.72 7.22 -24.25
N ASP A 528 -14.33 7.80 -25.29
CA ASP A 528 -13.70 8.01 -26.61
C ASP A 528 -12.50 8.98 -26.56
N TYR A 529 -12.41 9.81 -25.54
CA TYR A 529 -11.39 10.83 -25.36
C TYR A 529 -10.44 10.40 -24.23
N GLN A 530 -9.46 9.55 -24.56
CA GLN A 530 -8.56 8.86 -23.61
C GLN A 530 -7.54 9.78 -22.87
N THR A 531 -7.77 11.09 -22.79
CA THR A 531 -6.89 12.05 -22.10
C THR A 531 -7.63 12.71 -20.95
N GLY A 532 -7.10 12.58 -19.73
CA GLY A 532 -7.70 13.16 -18.54
C GLY A 532 -7.73 14.69 -18.57
N THR A 533 -8.80 15.29 -18.06
CA THR A 533 -8.96 16.76 -17.98
C THR A 533 -7.85 17.43 -17.17
N SER A 534 -7.34 16.78 -16.12
CA SER A 534 -6.21 17.28 -15.33
C SER A 534 -4.96 17.48 -16.18
N ASP A 535 -4.60 16.48 -16.99
CA ASP A 535 -3.39 16.50 -17.81
C ASP A 535 -3.48 17.59 -18.89
N VAL A 536 -4.67 17.78 -19.45
CA VAL A 536 -4.94 18.86 -20.41
C VAL A 536 -4.86 20.23 -19.73
N LEU A 537 -5.40 20.37 -18.52
CA LEU A 537 -5.36 21.63 -17.79
C LEU A 537 -3.96 22.01 -17.34
N ASP A 538 -3.14 21.04 -16.96
CA ASP A 538 -1.74 21.27 -16.65
C ASP A 538 -1.02 21.88 -17.87
N GLU A 539 -1.09 21.25 -19.04
CA GLU A 539 -0.53 21.84 -20.26
C GLU A 539 -1.10 23.23 -20.55
N VAL A 540 -2.43 23.39 -20.46
CA VAL A 540 -3.07 24.68 -20.72
C VAL A 540 -2.56 25.76 -19.76
N ILE A 541 -2.41 25.47 -18.47
CA ILE A 541 -1.93 26.45 -17.49
C ILE A 541 -0.46 26.79 -17.73
N TYR A 542 0.40 25.79 -17.98
CA TYR A 542 1.84 26.01 -18.19
C TYR A 542 2.19 26.62 -19.55
N GLN A 543 1.41 26.38 -20.59
CA GLN A 543 1.73 26.87 -21.93
C GLN A 543 1.05 28.21 -22.27
N ASN A 544 0.19 28.74 -21.39
CA ASN A 544 -0.52 29.99 -21.63
C ASN A 544 -0.22 31.01 -20.52
N PRO A 545 0.81 31.86 -20.68
CA PRO A 545 1.24 32.82 -19.66
C PRO A 545 0.14 33.77 -19.15
N TYR A 546 -0.87 34.04 -19.97
CA TYR A 546 -2.01 34.89 -19.62
C TYR A 546 -3.06 34.20 -18.72
N ILE A 547 -2.91 32.90 -18.42
CA ILE A 547 -3.75 32.20 -17.43
C ILE A 547 -3.16 32.35 -16.03
N LYS A 548 -1.83 32.24 -15.89
CA LYS A 548 -1.13 32.37 -14.60
C LYS A 548 -0.83 33.84 -14.30
N THR A 549 -1.85 34.61 -13.93
CA THR A 549 -1.72 36.07 -13.66
C THR A 549 -1.21 36.40 -12.26
N ASP A 550 -1.26 35.44 -11.34
CA ASP A 550 -0.67 35.50 -10.01
C ASP A 550 -0.08 34.12 -9.64
N SER A 551 0.65 34.06 -8.53
CA SER A 551 1.31 32.84 -8.04
C SER A 551 0.32 31.74 -7.67
N LYS A 552 -0.91 32.09 -7.28
CA LYS A 552 -1.99 31.12 -6.99
C LYS A 552 -2.51 30.48 -8.28
N GLY A 553 -2.70 31.28 -9.33
CA GLY A 553 -3.29 30.87 -10.59
C GLY A 553 -4.80 30.63 -10.50
N VAL A 554 -5.33 30.03 -11.56
CA VAL A 554 -6.72 29.60 -11.59
C VAL A 554 -6.89 28.31 -10.79
N ALA A 555 -7.99 28.22 -10.04
CA ALA A 555 -8.43 26.99 -9.39
C ALA A 555 -9.55 26.36 -10.21
N TYR A 556 -9.66 25.03 -10.23
CA TYR A 556 -10.71 24.36 -11.01
C TYR A 556 -11.25 23.09 -10.35
N THR A 557 -12.43 22.66 -10.79
CA THR A 557 -13.01 21.35 -10.46
C THR A 557 -13.87 20.84 -11.61
N VAL A 558 -13.79 19.54 -11.89
CA VAL A 558 -14.64 18.87 -12.89
C VAL A 558 -15.84 18.25 -12.17
N ARG A 559 -17.03 18.44 -12.72
CA ARG A 559 -18.30 17.97 -12.14
C ARG A 559 -19.18 17.30 -13.19
N LYS A 560 -19.94 16.30 -12.77
CA LYS A 560 -21.05 15.74 -13.57
C LYS A 560 -22.36 16.32 -13.06
N SER A 561 -23.20 16.84 -13.94
CA SER A 561 -24.52 17.41 -13.66
C SER A 561 -25.52 16.83 -14.66
N GLY A 562 -26.28 15.82 -14.21
CA GLY A 562 -27.13 15.04 -15.10
C GLY A 562 -26.33 14.31 -16.18
N ASP A 563 -26.65 14.58 -17.45
CA ASP A 563 -25.98 14.06 -18.64
C ASP A 563 -24.75 14.88 -19.05
N ARG A 564 -24.48 16.01 -18.39
CA ARG A 564 -23.37 16.91 -18.71
C ARG A 564 -22.20 16.75 -17.77
N THR A 565 -21.00 17.00 -18.30
CA THR A 565 -19.78 17.19 -17.51
C THR A 565 -19.30 18.61 -17.69
N VAL A 566 -19.09 19.34 -16.60
CA VAL A 566 -18.72 20.76 -16.59
C VAL A 566 -17.43 20.99 -15.79
N LEU A 567 -16.56 21.85 -16.28
CA LEU A 567 -15.39 22.36 -15.60
C LEU A 567 -15.73 23.73 -14.99
N TRP A 568 -15.60 23.84 -13.67
CA TRP A 568 -15.73 25.11 -12.97
C TRP A 568 -14.35 25.72 -12.75
N VAL A 569 -14.22 27.02 -12.99
CA VAL A 569 -12.94 27.74 -12.89
C VAL A 569 -13.11 28.99 -12.03
N ARG A 570 -12.19 29.19 -11.07
CA ARG A 570 -12.11 30.39 -10.23
C ARG A 570 -10.85 31.10 -10.55
N TYR A 571 -11.01 32.38 -10.75
CA TYR A 571 -9.96 33.31 -11.12
C TYR A 571 -9.56 34.13 -9.90
N PRO A 572 -8.32 34.65 -9.87
CA PRO A 572 -7.98 35.78 -9.02
C PRO A 572 -8.95 36.96 -9.24
N ASP A 573 -9.25 37.72 -8.19
CA ASP A 573 -10.26 38.80 -8.25
C ASP A 573 -9.93 39.87 -9.31
N ASP A 574 -8.64 40.10 -9.57
CA ASP A 574 -8.10 41.06 -10.53
C ASP A 574 -7.56 40.40 -11.82
N TYR A 575 -7.98 39.15 -12.11
CA TYR A 575 -7.50 38.35 -13.25
C TYR A 575 -7.44 39.12 -14.58
N ARG A 576 -8.53 39.80 -14.95
CA ARG A 576 -8.62 40.54 -16.23
C ARG A 576 -7.69 41.73 -16.30
N ASP A 577 -7.57 42.47 -15.20
CA ASP A 577 -6.70 43.64 -15.14
C ASP A 577 -5.23 43.21 -15.24
N ARG A 578 -4.86 42.11 -14.57
CA ARG A 578 -3.52 41.53 -14.66
C ARG A 578 -3.21 40.95 -16.04
N GLN A 579 -4.17 40.29 -16.69
CA GLN A 579 -4.03 39.86 -18.09
C GLN A 579 -3.71 41.06 -19.00
N LYS A 580 -4.42 42.18 -18.80
CA LYS A 580 -4.18 43.41 -19.55
C LYS A 580 -2.80 44.01 -19.26
N GLN A 581 -2.37 44.06 -18.00
CA GLN A 581 -1.04 44.57 -17.64
C GLN A 581 0.08 43.79 -18.35
N LEU A 582 -0.01 42.46 -18.36
CA LEU A 582 0.94 41.62 -19.10
C LEU A 582 0.89 41.89 -20.61
N ALA A 583 -0.30 42.06 -21.19
CA ALA A 583 -0.46 42.35 -22.62
C ALA A 583 0.13 43.71 -23.01
N ASP A 584 -0.09 44.73 -22.20
CA ASP A 584 0.48 46.06 -22.41
C ASP A 584 2.02 46.02 -22.33
N PHE A 585 2.57 45.30 -21.35
CA PHE A 585 4.01 45.08 -21.22
C PHE A 585 4.61 44.38 -22.45
N VAL A 586 4.00 43.28 -22.90
CA VAL A 586 4.45 42.54 -24.09
C VAL A 586 4.36 43.40 -25.34
N SER A 587 3.28 44.15 -25.52
CA SER A 587 3.10 45.06 -26.65
C SER A 587 4.19 46.14 -26.71
N GLN A 588 4.51 46.75 -25.57
CA GLN A 588 5.57 47.78 -25.47
C GLN A 588 6.96 47.22 -25.80
N ALA A 589 7.25 45.99 -25.38
CA ALA A 589 8.57 45.37 -25.56
C ALA A 589 8.75 44.74 -26.96
N SER A 590 7.71 44.10 -27.50
CA SER A 590 7.81 43.23 -28.69
C SER A 590 8.39 43.92 -29.93
N GLY A 591 8.14 45.21 -30.12
CA GLY A 591 8.67 45.99 -31.24
C GLY A 591 10.20 46.15 -31.23
N SER A 592 10.85 45.93 -30.09
CA SER A 592 12.32 46.01 -29.95
C SER A 592 13.05 44.74 -30.43
N PHE A 593 12.34 43.61 -30.60
CA PHE A 593 12.93 42.34 -31.02
C PHE A 593 12.85 42.20 -32.54
N GLN A 594 13.97 42.48 -33.22
CA GLN A 594 14.08 42.48 -34.68
C GLN A 594 15.20 41.54 -35.14
N GLY A 595 15.18 41.18 -36.44
CA GLY A 595 16.18 40.31 -37.05
C GLY A 595 15.70 38.88 -37.28
N SER A 596 16.64 37.94 -37.33
CA SER A 596 16.35 36.51 -37.47
C SER A 596 15.67 35.96 -36.22
N ASP A 597 15.09 34.76 -36.31
CA ASP A 597 14.47 34.12 -35.14
C ASP A 597 15.47 33.90 -34.00
N ARG A 598 16.73 33.60 -34.35
CA ARG A 598 17.85 33.54 -33.41
C ARG A 598 18.12 34.90 -32.75
N ASP A 599 18.16 35.99 -33.52
CA ASP A 599 18.40 37.34 -32.98
C ASP A 599 17.31 37.75 -32.00
N LYS A 600 16.04 37.49 -32.35
CA LYS A 600 14.90 37.75 -31.48
C LYS A 600 14.98 36.94 -30.19
N ALA A 601 15.27 35.63 -30.28
CA ALA A 601 15.33 34.74 -29.12
C ALA A 601 16.39 35.20 -28.10
N VAL A 602 17.57 35.62 -28.58
CA VAL A 602 18.66 36.18 -27.76
C VAL A 602 18.30 37.57 -27.23
N ALA A 603 17.63 38.41 -28.02
CA ALA A 603 17.26 39.75 -27.59
C ALA A 603 16.23 39.74 -26.45
N ILE A 604 15.29 38.79 -26.47
CA ILE A 604 14.29 38.62 -25.40
C ILE A 604 14.97 38.18 -24.10
N ASP A 605 15.91 37.25 -24.19
CA ASP A 605 16.66 36.74 -23.05
C ASP A 605 17.42 37.88 -22.33
N ARG A 606 18.22 38.64 -23.10
CA ARG A 606 18.91 39.85 -22.60
C ARG A 606 17.96 40.90 -22.05
N PHE A 607 16.81 41.09 -22.69
CA PHE A 607 15.81 42.04 -22.23
C PHE A 607 15.28 41.67 -20.85
N LEU A 608 14.97 40.39 -20.61
CA LEU A 608 14.50 39.92 -19.31
C LEU A 608 15.56 40.07 -18.22
N SER A 609 16.82 39.69 -18.47
CA SER A 609 17.90 39.89 -17.50
C SER A 609 18.02 41.37 -17.10
N SER A 610 17.99 42.29 -18.08
CA SER A 610 18.07 43.73 -17.79
C SER A 610 16.85 44.33 -17.07
N ARG A 611 15.73 43.58 -17.01
CA ARG A 611 14.43 44.09 -16.55
C ARG A 611 13.97 43.45 -15.25
N MET A 612 14.49 42.27 -14.92
CA MET A 612 14.04 41.46 -13.80
C MET A 612 15.18 41.22 -12.81
N THR A 613 14.82 40.85 -11.59
CA THR A 613 15.75 40.33 -10.59
C THR A 613 15.16 39.10 -9.93
N TYR A 614 16.01 38.13 -9.61
CA TYR A 614 15.57 36.89 -8.99
C TYR A 614 15.03 37.11 -7.56
N ASP A 615 13.82 36.61 -7.28
CA ASP A 615 13.19 36.74 -5.97
C ASP A 615 13.63 35.64 -4.98
N TYR A 616 14.81 35.82 -4.39
CA TYR A 616 15.34 34.90 -3.37
C TYR A 616 14.47 34.81 -2.11
N ASP A 617 13.74 35.88 -1.75
CA ASP A 617 12.87 35.90 -0.57
C ASP A 617 11.62 35.05 -0.81
N ALA A 618 11.01 35.17 -1.99
CA ALA A 618 9.92 34.30 -2.42
C ALA A 618 10.40 32.84 -2.48
N PHE A 619 11.55 32.58 -3.11
CA PHE A 619 12.12 31.23 -3.20
C PHE A 619 12.36 30.59 -1.82
N ALA A 620 12.89 31.35 -0.85
CA ALA A 620 13.13 30.88 0.51
C ALA A 620 11.86 30.68 1.34
N ALA A 621 10.75 31.32 0.96
CA ALA A 621 9.46 31.19 1.65
C ALA A 621 8.74 29.86 1.35
N VAL A 622 9.20 29.08 0.38
CA VAL A 622 8.65 27.77 0.04
C VAL A 622 9.27 26.68 0.92
N ASP A 623 8.44 25.95 1.66
CA ASP A 623 8.86 24.75 2.39
C ASP A 623 8.85 23.54 1.46
N TYR A 624 10.00 23.25 0.83
CA TYR A 624 10.16 22.16 -0.15
C TYR A 624 10.10 20.74 0.47
N GLY A 625 9.79 20.60 1.76
CA GLY A 625 9.74 19.32 2.47
C GLY A 625 8.52 18.44 2.18
N SER A 626 7.49 18.91 1.47
CA SER A 626 6.24 18.16 1.30
C SER A 626 5.58 18.15 -0.08
N ALA A 627 6.01 18.94 -1.05
CA ALA A 627 5.64 18.88 -2.48
C ALA A 627 6.35 20.03 -3.24
N ASN A 628 6.24 20.00 -4.56
CA ASN A 628 6.60 21.07 -5.51
C ASN A 628 6.17 22.49 -5.06
N ALA A 629 6.86 23.53 -5.56
CA ALA A 629 6.71 24.93 -5.13
C ALA A 629 5.27 25.49 -5.14
N PHE A 630 4.37 24.86 -5.90
CA PHE A 630 2.95 25.19 -6.03
C PHE A 630 2.08 24.75 -4.83
N GLY A 631 2.60 23.92 -3.93
CA GLY A 631 1.89 23.47 -2.73
C GLY A 631 1.98 24.43 -1.53
N SER A 632 2.87 25.42 -1.55
CA SER A 632 3.05 26.37 -0.44
C SER A 632 2.06 27.52 -0.50
N THR A 633 0.87 27.34 0.10
CA THR A 633 -0.20 28.34 0.15
C THR A 633 0.22 29.67 0.79
N LYS A 634 1.19 29.65 1.71
CA LYS A 634 1.71 30.86 2.36
C LYS A 634 2.63 31.68 1.44
N ALA A 635 3.57 31.03 0.76
CA ALA A 635 4.51 31.73 -0.12
C ALA A 635 3.77 32.41 -1.29
N VAL A 636 2.82 31.70 -1.91
CA VAL A 636 2.04 32.24 -3.04
C VAL A 636 1.11 33.40 -2.63
N ALA A 637 0.70 33.47 -1.36
CA ALA A 637 -0.09 34.58 -0.84
C ALA A 637 0.77 35.81 -0.52
N SER A 638 1.99 35.62 0.01
CA SER A 638 2.91 36.72 0.34
C SER A 638 3.63 37.29 -0.89
N TYR A 639 3.78 36.49 -1.95
CA TYR A 639 4.48 36.87 -3.18
C TYR A 639 3.59 36.58 -4.41
N PRO A 640 2.57 37.41 -4.67
CA PRO A 640 1.56 37.14 -5.69
C PRO A 640 2.10 37.16 -7.13
N ASP A 641 3.28 37.71 -7.39
CA ASP A 641 3.84 37.81 -8.75
C ASP A 641 5.04 36.90 -9.00
N ALA A 642 5.61 36.31 -7.94
CA ALA A 642 6.91 35.64 -8.04
C ALA A 642 6.89 34.40 -8.95
N TRP A 643 5.76 33.71 -9.12
CA TRP A 643 5.61 32.55 -10.00
C TRP A 643 4.68 32.80 -11.21
N SER A 644 4.37 34.07 -11.51
CA SER A 644 3.53 34.47 -12.64
C SER A 644 4.32 35.27 -13.66
N ALA A 645 3.78 35.42 -14.87
CA ALA A 645 4.39 36.29 -15.89
C ALA A 645 4.47 37.78 -15.44
N LEU A 646 3.68 38.18 -14.44
CA LEU A 646 3.62 39.54 -13.93
C LEU A 646 4.89 39.94 -13.16
N GLY A 647 5.70 38.98 -12.71
CA GLY A 647 7.02 39.30 -12.15
C GLY A 647 7.90 40.09 -13.14
N ALA A 648 7.74 39.90 -14.46
CA ALA A 648 8.43 40.71 -15.47
C ALA A 648 7.91 42.15 -15.58
N VAL A 649 6.61 42.34 -15.34
CA VAL A 649 5.98 43.68 -15.30
C VAL A 649 6.49 44.44 -14.07
N ASN A 650 6.59 43.76 -12.93
CA ASN A 650 6.99 44.33 -11.65
C ASN A 650 8.52 44.32 -11.42
N GLY A 651 9.29 43.65 -12.28
CA GLY A 651 10.76 43.60 -12.25
C GLY A 651 11.36 42.62 -11.23
N LYS A 652 10.57 41.71 -10.67
CA LYS A 652 11.04 40.71 -9.69
C LYS A 652 10.22 39.43 -9.75
N GLY A 653 10.89 38.28 -9.82
CA GLY A 653 10.24 36.96 -9.86
C GLY A 653 11.23 35.81 -9.75
N VAL A 654 10.74 34.57 -9.66
CA VAL A 654 11.57 33.36 -9.67
C VAL A 654 11.57 32.70 -11.06
N CYS A 655 12.22 31.55 -11.22
CA CYS A 655 12.43 30.88 -12.51
C CYS A 655 11.17 30.73 -13.37
N MET A 656 10.04 30.38 -12.75
CA MET A 656 8.76 30.29 -13.44
C MET A 656 8.30 31.63 -14.06
N SER A 657 8.54 32.74 -13.36
CA SER A 657 8.20 34.08 -13.87
C SER A 657 9.00 34.43 -15.12
N TYR A 658 10.31 34.16 -15.10
CA TYR A 658 11.20 34.33 -16.25
C TYR A 658 10.73 33.47 -17.44
N ALA A 659 10.43 32.18 -17.20
CA ALA A 659 10.00 31.27 -18.27
C ALA A 659 8.67 31.69 -18.92
N TYR A 660 7.69 32.12 -18.11
CA TYR A 660 6.41 32.63 -18.62
C TYR A 660 6.57 33.95 -19.37
N ALA A 661 7.39 34.87 -18.85
CA ALA A 661 7.64 36.15 -19.49
C ALA A 661 8.35 35.97 -20.84
N TYR A 662 9.35 35.08 -20.89
CA TYR A 662 10.02 34.71 -22.13
C TYR A 662 9.03 34.13 -23.13
N GLN A 663 8.17 33.21 -22.71
CA GLN A 663 7.13 32.64 -23.57
C GLN A 663 6.21 33.73 -24.14
N ALA A 664 5.72 34.65 -23.31
CA ALA A 664 4.81 35.71 -23.75
C ALA A 664 5.47 36.65 -24.78
N LEU A 665 6.71 37.07 -24.53
CA LEU A 665 7.48 37.96 -25.43
C LEU A 665 7.87 37.24 -26.73
N ALA A 666 8.34 36.00 -26.65
CA ALA A 666 8.76 35.20 -27.80
C ALA A 666 7.59 34.88 -28.72
N LYS A 667 6.42 34.52 -28.18
CA LYS A 667 5.20 34.33 -28.98
C LYS A 667 4.78 35.63 -29.67
N ALA A 668 4.87 36.78 -28.99
CA ALA A 668 4.59 38.08 -29.61
C ALA A 668 5.59 38.47 -30.70
N ALA A 669 6.86 38.02 -30.59
CA ALA A 669 7.90 38.19 -31.61
C ALA A 669 7.81 37.18 -32.77
N GLY A 670 6.82 36.28 -32.74
CA GLY A 670 6.57 35.27 -33.77
C GLY A 670 7.40 33.99 -33.64
N LEU A 671 8.04 33.75 -32.48
CA LEU A 671 8.82 32.54 -32.22
C LEU A 671 7.94 31.42 -31.68
N ASP A 672 8.29 30.17 -31.99
CA ASP A 672 7.65 29.02 -31.36
C ASP A 672 8.43 28.59 -30.10
N THR A 673 7.78 28.55 -28.94
CA THR A 673 8.40 28.30 -27.64
C THR A 673 7.49 27.52 -26.70
N ARG A 674 8.05 26.75 -25.78
CA ARG A 674 7.35 26.02 -24.70
C ARG A 674 8.01 26.31 -23.36
N VAL A 675 7.20 26.49 -22.32
CA VAL A 675 7.65 26.49 -20.92
C VAL A 675 7.91 25.05 -20.53
N VAL A 676 9.01 24.78 -19.86
CA VAL A 676 9.43 23.45 -19.41
C VAL A 676 9.62 23.51 -17.90
N THR A 677 9.11 22.52 -17.19
CA THR A 677 9.45 22.29 -15.78
C THR A 677 10.30 21.04 -15.65
N GLY A 678 11.13 21.01 -14.61
CA GLY A 678 11.97 19.86 -14.33
C GLY A 678 12.87 20.04 -13.13
N SER A 679 13.94 19.26 -13.12
CA SER A 679 14.97 19.31 -12.09
C SER A 679 16.31 19.74 -12.68
N VAL A 680 17.14 20.37 -11.84
CA VAL A 680 18.52 20.69 -12.21
C VAL A 680 19.49 20.02 -11.24
N SER A 681 20.55 19.39 -11.78
CA SER A 681 21.56 18.71 -10.96
C SER A 681 22.16 19.65 -9.92
N GLY A 682 22.27 19.17 -8.68
CA GLY A 682 22.84 19.93 -7.57
C GLY A 682 21.86 20.87 -6.86
N THR A 683 20.61 20.98 -7.31
CA THR A 683 19.55 21.71 -6.60
C THR A 683 18.56 20.74 -5.94
N LYS A 684 17.88 21.20 -4.89
CA LYS A 684 16.82 20.43 -4.21
C LYS A 684 15.41 20.90 -4.58
N ALA A 685 15.30 21.90 -5.45
CA ALA A 685 14.05 22.53 -5.86
C ALA A 685 13.80 22.27 -7.34
N GLY A 686 12.53 22.18 -7.73
CA GLY A 686 12.14 22.20 -9.15
C GLY A 686 12.54 23.50 -9.83
N HIS A 687 12.70 23.45 -11.15
CA HIS A 687 13.13 24.58 -11.98
C HIS A 687 12.25 24.72 -13.21
N ALA A 688 12.27 25.90 -13.83
CA ALA A 688 11.51 26.20 -15.04
C ALA A 688 12.34 27.02 -16.04
N TRP A 689 12.26 26.65 -17.32
CA TRP A 689 12.97 27.26 -18.44
C TRP A 689 12.13 27.16 -19.72
N ASN A 690 12.72 27.42 -20.90
CA ASN A 690 12.02 27.27 -22.18
C ASN A 690 12.78 26.41 -23.20
N TYR A 691 12.01 25.78 -24.09
CA TYR A 691 12.50 25.35 -25.40
C TYR A 691 11.98 26.31 -26.46
N VAL A 692 12.84 26.82 -27.34
CA VAL A 692 12.49 27.68 -28.47
C VAL A 692 12.92 27.02 -29.78
N LYS A 693 12.03 27.03 -30.78
CA LYS A 693 12.28 26.41 -32.08
C LYS A 693 13.00 27.38 -32.99
N ILE A 694 14.26 27.08 -33.32
CA ILE A 694 15.13 27.87 -34.20
C ILE A 694 15.64 26.97 -35.32
N ASP A 695 15.51 27.42 -36.56
CA ASP A 695 15.97 26.68 -37.75
C ASP A 695 15.49 25.21 -37.79
N GLY A 696 14.29 24.95 -37.26
CA GLY A 696 13.66 23.64 -37.23
C GLY A 696 14.02 22.76 -36.02
N ALA A 697 14.96 23.17 -35.17
CA ALA A 697 15.37 22.45 -33.96
C ALA A 697 14.85 23.12 -32.69
N TRP A 698 14.47 22.33 -31.68
CA TRP A 698 14.15 22.83 -30.35
C TRP A 698 15.43 23.03 -29.55
N LEU A 699 15.71 24.28 -29.17
CA LEU A 699 16.88 24.66 -28.41
C LEU A 699 16.47 25.13 -27.02
N LEU A 700 17.21 24.70 -26.00
CA LEU A 700 17.04 25.15 -24.63
C LEU A 700 17.41 26.64 -24.53
N ILE A 701 16.66 27.38 -23.72
CA ILE A 701 17.01 28.70 -23.24
C ILE A 701 16.51 28.87 -21.79
N ASP A 702 17.36 29.36 -20.90
CA ASP A 702 17.02 29.58 -19.50
C ASP A 702 17.30 31.03 -19.09
N PRO A 703 16.30 31.92 -19.23
CA PRO A 703 16.47 33.33 -18.91
C PRO A 703 16.73 33.61 -17.43
N THR A 704 16.50 32.64 -16.55
CA THR A 704 16.77 32.79 -15.12
C THR A 704 18.25 32.62 -14.83
N TRP A 705 18.87 31.59 -15.41
CA TRP A 705 20.26 31.24 -15.14
C TRP A 705 21.24 31.88 -16.11
N ASP A 706 20.75 32.37 -17.25
CA ASP A 706 21.48 33.30 -18.10
C ASP A 706 21.45 34.73 -17.51
N ASP A 707 20.61 35.04 -16.51
CA ASP A 707 20.56 36.38 -15.89
C ASP A 707 21.84 36.73 -15.11
N ALA A 708 22.68 37.58 -15.72
CA ALA A 708 23.88 38.15 -15.12
C ALA A 708 23.67 39.61 -14.65
N GLY A 709 22.42 40.05 -14.46
CA GLY A 709 22.02 41.37 -14.00
C GLY A 709 21.79 42.36 -15.16
N ASP A 710 22.84 42.91 -15.75
CA ASP A 710 22.69 43.93 -16.81
C ASP A 710 22.57 43.31 -18.22
N THR A 711 22.86 42.02 -18.36
CA THR A 711 22.81 41.28 -19.62
C THR A 711 22.62 39.79 -19.37
N ALA A 712 22.38 39.03 -20.44
CA ALA A 712 22.31 37.57 -20.40
C ALA A 712 23.67 36.95 -20.74
N ASP A 713 24.11 35.96 -19.95
CA ASP A 713 25.17 35.02 -20.30
C ASP A 713 24.73 34.10 -21.46
N ASP A 714 25.66 33.39 -22.08
CA ASP A 714 25.38 32.46 -23.19
C ASP A 714 25.40 30.99 -22.76
N ARG A 715 25.40 30.70 -21.44
CA ARG A 715 25.57 29.36 -20.89
C ARG A 715 24.42 28.43 -21.30
N TYR A 716 23.18 28.89 -21.20
CA TYR A 716 21.98 28.13 -21.58
C TYR A 716 21.26 28.73 -22.80
N GLN A 717 21.75 29.85 -23.33
CA GLN A 717 21.19 30.52 -24.49
C GLN A 717 21.31 29.68 -25.78
N LEU A 718 20.16 29.20 -26.28
CA LEU A 718 20.00 28.47 -27.54
C LEU A 718 20.90 27.24 -27.66
N LYS A 719 20.92 26.41 -26.61
CA LYS A 719 21.71 25.17 -26.56
C LYS A 719 20.91 23.98 -27.06
N ASP A 720 21.56 23.09 -27.79
CA ASP A 720 20.99 21.76 -28.02
C ASP A 720 20.93 20.99 -26.69
N LYS A 721 19.90 20.16 -26.51
CA LYS A 721 19.72 19.34 -25.31
C LYS A 721 20.95 18.49 -24.97
N SER A 722 21.69 18.01 -25.98
CA SER A 722 22.94 17.26 -25.79
C SER A 722 24.09 18.08 -25.19
N GLN A 723 24.00 19.41 -25.23
CA GLN A 723 25.00 20.34 -24.69
C GLN A 723 24.72 20.75 -23.24
N VAL A 724 23.53 20.43 -22.72
CA VAL A 724 23.09 20.78 -21.37
C VAL A 724 22.94 19.50 -20.55
N THR A 725 23.89 19.24 -19.64
CA THR A 725 23.96 17.97 -18.90
C THR A 725 23.36 18.04 -17.50
N ASP A 726 22.86 19.20 -17.08
CA ASP A 726 22.34 19.44 -15.73
C ASP A 726 20.83 19.69 -15.70
N HIS A 727 20.17 20.05 -16.81
CA HIS A 727 18.73 20.27 -16.89
C HIS A 727 17.97 19.02 -17.35
N PHE A 728 17.01 18.57 -16.54
CA PHE A 728 16.21 17.36 -16.81
C PHE A 728 14.74 17.72 -16.77
N ALA A 729 14.11 17.81 -17.94
CA ALA A 729 12.67 18.06 -18.07
C ALA A 729 11.85 16.94 -17.41
N ASP A 730 10.77 17.31 -16.73
CA ASP A 730 9.81 16.36 -16.20
C ASP A 730 9.12 15.62 -17.37
N LYS A 731 8.75 14.37 -17.11
CA LYS A 731 8.07 13.50 -18.09
C LYS A 731 6.57 13.81 -18.24
N ASP A 732 6.02 14.63 -17.34
CA ASP A 732 4.61 14.97 -17.19
C ASP A 732 4.44 16.37 -16.57
N GLY A 733 3.26 16.96 -16.70
CA GLY A 733 2.84 18.17 -15.98
C GLY A 733 3.06 19.52 -16.68
N TRP A 734 4.01 19.68 -17.61
CA TRP A 734 4.16 20.92 -18.39
C TRP A 734 3.63 20.83 -19.82
N THR A 735 3.49 19.61 -20.34
CA THR A 735 2.84 19.25 -21.61
C THR A 735 2.26 17.84 -21.47
N LEU A 736 1.43 17.40 -22.42
CA LEU A 736 0.94 16.02 -22.42
C LEU A 736 2.10 15.04 -22.56
N ALA A 737 2.08 13.93 -21.80
CA ALA A 737 3.16 12.94 -21.80
C ALA A 737 3.47 12.39 -23.21
N SER A 738 2.47 12.31 -24.09
CA SER A 738 2.62 11.89 -25.49
C SER A 738 3.40 12.89 -26.36
N GLN A 739 3.54 14.14 -25.91
CA GLN A 739 4.19 15.22 -26.65
C GLN A 739 5.63 15.47 -26.18
N VAL A 740 6.01 14.97 -25.00
CA VAL A 740 7.36 15.20 -24.43
C VAL A 740 8.47 14.77 -25.38
N GLY A 741 8.29 13.68 -26.12
CA GLY A 741 9.28 13.19 -27.10
C GLY A 741 9.53 14.10 -28.31
N GLN A 742 8.77 15.19 -28.47
CA GLN A 742 8.98 16.18 -29.52
C GLN A 742 10.06 17.23 -29.17
N TYR A 743 10.45 17.30 -27.89
CA TYR A 743 11.36 18.29 -27.32
C TYR A 743 12.60 17.63 -26.68
#